data_AF-A0A8K9V8K5-F1
#
_entry.id   AF-A0A8K9V8K5-F1
#
_cell.length_a   1.000
_cell.length_b   1.000
_cell.length_c   1.000
_cell.angle_alpha   90.00
_cell.angle_beta   90.00
_cell.angle_gamma   90.00
#
_symmetry.space_group_name_H-M   'P 1'
#
loop_
_entity.id
_entity.type
_entity.pdbx_description
1 polymer ?
#
loop_
_entity_poly.entity_id
_entity_poly.type
_entity_poly.pdbx_seq_one_letter_code
_entity_poly.pdbx_strand_id
1 'polypeptide(L)'
;MYVRLSVCVSVRAYVFVCLCVFMYECVCVCVCVCVCVSACVSVRICVCVCVCACVRVCVSVCVSVSVSVCVCVCVCVHVCVSMCEWCVCVSVCVSVSACVCVRVCVCACVRVRACVCVCIVCVCVRAVNCLDRHVHTCPERVALIWERDEPGTEVKITYRQLLELTCRLGNLLKRQGVRRGDCVTIYMPPCPLAVASMLACARIGAAHNVVFAGFSSEALADRIRDAQSSTVITVNQGVRGGKVVDLKRTVDQAVQNCPSVQQVLVAMRTENTVAMTDRDVPLEEEMMKEDVVCEPVAMDSEDVLFLLYTSGSTGKPKGLVHTQAGYLLYTSLTHRYVFNYHDGDVFGCVADIGWITGHSYIVYGALCNGGTTVLFESTPVYPNPGRYWEMVERLEINQFYGAPTAIRLLLKYGDEWVQNYNRSSLKTLGSVGEPINTEAWEWYHRVVGDGRCPVVDTWWQTETGGICIAPRPADPEAEIVPGMAMRPFYGIKPALLDTEGEVLSSNDSTGALCISQAWPGMARTIHNHHQRFTETYFQPYPGFFFTGDGAHRSKEGYYQIVGRLDDVINVSGHRLGTAELEDVVNQCPAVAESAAIGYSHDIKGEGVYVFVVLKKAVMVQEDVQLSSSERWCPGASPSTPAQTSFRW
;
A
#
# COMPACT_ATOMS: atom_id res chain seq x y z
N MET A 1 -28.33 -9.34 -50.88
CA MET A 1 -27.34 -10.38 -50.52
C MET A 1 -26.39 -10.54 -51.69
N TYR A 2 -25.09 -10.32 -51.50
CA TYR A 2 -24.05 -10.54 -52.52
C TYR A 2 -22.77 -11.01 -51.83
N VAL A 3 -22.03 -11.90 -52.48
CA VAL A 3 -20.75 -12.45 -52.00
C VAL A 3 -19.62 -11.91 -52.89
N ARG A 4 -18.52 -11.40 -52.33
CA ARG A 4 -17.34 -10.93 -53.09
C ARG A 4 -16.05 -11.56 -52.63
N LEU A 5 -15.29 -12.15 -53.56
CA LEU A 5 -13.91 -12.59 -53.36
C LEU A 5 -12.94 -11.40 -53.41
N SER A 6 -11.85 -11.46 -52.65
CA SER A 6 -10.70 -10.57 -52.68
C SER A 6 -9.41 -11.35 -52.39
N VAL A 7 -8.34 -11.09 -53.14
CA VAL A 7 -7.06 -11.79 -52.95
C VAL A 7 -6.03 -10.82 -52.40
N CYS A 8 -5.53 -11.08 -51.19
CA CYS A 8 -4.42 -10.34 -50.61
C CYS A 8 -3.11 -11.11 -50.84
N VAL A 9 -2.24 -10.54 -51.68
CA VAL A 9 -0.86 -11.01 -51.87
C VAL A 9 0.05 -10.17 -50.97
N SER A 10 0.78 -10.84 -50.07
CA SER A 10 1.78 -10.22 -49.21
C SER A 10 3.16 -10.70 -49.66
N VAL A 11 3.99 -9.76 -50.15
CA VAL A 11 5.42 -9.99 -50.38
C VAL A 11 6.19 -9.33 -49.25
N ARG A 12 7.00 -10.08 -48.53
CA ARG A 12 7.97 -9.53 -47.56
C ARG A 12 9.37 -9.86 -48.04
N ALA A 13 10.16 -8.81 -48.23
CA ALA A 13 11.59 -8.91 -48.48
C ALA A 13 12.33 -8.57 -47.19
N TYR A 14 13.20 -9.46 -46.75
CA TYR A 14 14.12 -9.22 -45.65
C TYR A 14 15.54 -9.15 -46.22
N VAL A 15 16.26 -8.08 -45.89
CA VAL A 15 17.67 -7.89 -46.26
C VAL A 15 18.45 -7.79 -44.95
N PHE A 16 19.31 -8.77 -44.70
CA PHE A 16 20.25 -8.74 -43.59
C PHE A 16 21.65 -8.46 -44.13
N VAL A 17 22.34 -7.50 -43.51
CA VAL A 17 23.73 -7.15 -43.80
C VAL A 17 24.51 -7.29 -42.51
N CYS A 18 25.39 -8.28 -42.44
CA CYS A 18 26.38 -8.41 -41.36
C CYS A 18 27.75 -8.03 -41.90
N LEU A 19 28.50 -7.26 -41.10
CA LEU A 19 29.83 -6.76 -41.43
C LEU A 19 30.75 -7.07 -40.25
N CYS A 20 31.74 -7.92 -40.49
CA CYS A 20 32.71 -8.34 -39.48
C CYS A 20 34.09 -7.80 -39.86
N VAL A 21 34.78 -7.16 -38.91
CA VAL A 21 36.14 -6.63 -39.06
C VAL A 21 37.04 -7.34 -38.05
N PHE A 22 38.11 -7.97 -38.53
CA PHE A 22 39.13 -8.59 -37.71
C PHE A 22 40.43 -7.79 -37.81
N MET A 23 41.11 -7.58 -36.68
CA MET A 23 42.27 -6.68 -36.55
C MET A 23 43.52 -7.42 -36.08
N TYR A 24 44.32 -7.94 -37.01
CA TYR A 24 45.71 -8.36 -36.80
C TYR A 24 46.52 -8.24 -38.09
N GLU A 25 47.36 -7.20 -38.20
CA GLU A 25 48.32 -6.82 -39.28
C GLU A 25 47.89 -6.91 -40.77
N CYS A 26 46.68 -7.37 -41.07
CA CYS A 26 45.98 -7.25 -42.34
C CYS A 26 44.49 -7.03 -42.05
N VAL A 27 43.88 -6.01 -42.64
CA VAL A 27 42.44 -5.73 -42.47
C VAL A 27 41.66 -6.52 -43.53
N CYS A 28 40.83 -7.45 -43.07
CA CYS A 28 39.84 -8.13 -43.90
C CYS A 28 38.42 -7.69 -43.52
N VAL A 29 37.61 -7.36 -44.54
CA VAL A 29 36.20 -7.01 -44.39
C VAL A 29 35.36 -8.03 -45.14
N CYS A 30 34.50 -8.74 -44.41
CA CYS A 30 33.52 -9.66 -44.98
C CYS A 30 32.12 -9.03 -44.90
N VAL A 31 31.44 -8.94 -46.05
CA VAL A 31 30.04 -8.50 -46.13
C VAL A 31 29.19 -9.66 -46.60
N CYS A 32 28.23 -10.07 -45.78
CA CYS A 32 27.23 -11.08 -46.15
C CYS A 32 25.88 -10.41 -46.37
N VAL A 33 25.29 -10.59 -47.55
CA VAL A 33 23.94 -10.12 -47.87
C VAL A 33 23.05 -11.32 -48.14
N CYS A 34 22.06 -11.52 -47.27
CA CYS A 34 21.02 -12.54 -47.45
C CYS A 34 19.71 -11.85 -47.82
N VAL A 35 19.15 -12.23 -48.97
CA VAL A 35 17.83 -11.76 -49.42
C VAL A 35 16.85 -12.92 -49.38
N CYS A 36 15.88 -12.82 -48.48
CA CYS A 36 14.78 -13.78 -48.36
C CYS A 36 13.49 -13.13 -48.88
N VAL A 37 12.93 -13.72 -49.95
CA VAL A 37 11.63 -13.31 -50.49
C VAL A 37 10.61 -14.40 -50.18
N SER A 38 9.61 -14.05 -49.37
CA SER A 38 8.42 -14.90 -49.17
C SER A 38 7.20 -14.25 -49.80
N ALA A 39 6.51 -15.02 -50.64
CA ALA A 39 5.26 -14.63 -51.28
C ALA A 39 4.13 -15.50 -50.73
N CYS A 40 3.15 -14.88 -50.06
CA CYS A 40 1.97 -15.58 -49.55
C CYS A 40 0.68 -15.04 -50.19
N VAL A 41 -0.12 -15.93 -50.80
CA VAL A 41 -1.34 -15.61 -51.57
C VAL A 41 -2.59 -15.98 -50.79
N SER A 42 -3.35 -15.01 -50.25
CA SER A 42 -4.51 -15.24 -49.36
C SER A 42 -5.88 -14.85 -49.97
N VAL A 43 -6.85 -15.78 -50.08
CA VAL A 43 -8.09 -15.62 -50.91
C VAL A 43 -9.37 -15.38 -50.09
N ARG A 44 -9.69 -14.14 -49.68
CA ARG A 44 -10.77 -13.62 -48.78
C ARG A 44 -12.22 -13.55 -49.39
N ILE A 45 -13.28 -14.10 -48.78
CA ILE A 45 -14.71 -14.08 -49.27
C ILE A 45 -15.74 -13.30 -48.39
N CYS A 46 -16.37 -12.20 -48.85
CA CYS A 46 -17.18 -11.26 -48.01
C CYS A 46 -18.71 -11.11 -48.33
N VAL A 47 -19.59 -10.84 -47.33
CA VAL A 47 -21.06 -10.59 -47.44
C VAL A 47 -21.56 -9.38 -46.59
N CYS A 48 -22.54 -8.59 -47.10
CA CYS A 48 -22.90 -7.20 -46.66
C CYS A 48 -24.43 -6.93 -46.45
N VAL A 49 -24.85 -6.15 -45.42
CA VAL A 49 -26.24 -5.62 -45.17
C VAL A 49 -26.21 -4.28 -44.39
N CYS A 50 -27.13 -3.31 -44.66
CA CYS A 50 -27.11 -1.92 -44.12
C CYS A 50 -28.51 -1.26 -43.97
N VAL A 51 -28.76 -0.45 -42.90
CA VAL A 51 -29.93 0.48 -42.74
C VAL A 51 -29.53 1.70 -41.87
N CYS A 52 -30.23 2.85 -42.01
CA CYS A 52 -29.93 4.19 -41.42
C CYS A 52 -31.24 4.84 -40.86
N ALA A 53 -31.30 5.89 -40.01
CA ALA A 53 -30.33 6.78 -39.32
C ALA A 53 -30.90 7.18 -37.91
N CYS A 54 -30.28 8.06 -37.08
CA CYS A 54 -30.24 9.52 -37.17
C CYS A 54 -28.82 10.12 -37.04
N VAL A 55 -28.57 11.26 -37.70
CA VAL A 55 -27.25 11.91 -37.89
C VAL A 55 -26.24 11.05 -38.68
N ARG A 56 -26.42 11.09 -40.00
CA ARG A 56 -25.54 10.61 -41.11
C ARG A 56 -24.73 9.31 -40.86
N VAL A 57 -25.30 8.23 -41.39
CA VAL A 57 -24.79 6.86 -41.34
C VAL A 57 -24.18 6.44 -42.69
N CYS A 58 -23.08 5.67 -42.64
CA CYS A 58 -22.75 4.67 -43.67
C CYS A 58 -22.34 3.36 -42.98
N VAL A 59 -22.97 2.24 -43.37
CA VAL A 59 -22.67 0.87 -42.88
C VAL A 59 -22.18 0.03 -44.05
N SER A 60 -21.30 -0.93 -43.79
CA SER A 60 -21.00 -2.07 -44.68
C SER A 60 -20.39 -3.22 -43.88
N VAL A 61 -20.82 -4.46 -44.14
CA VAL A 61 -20.36 -5.70 -43.48
C VAL A 61 -19.61 -6.59 -44.50
N CYS A 62 -18.53 -7.27 -44.13
CA CYS A 62 -17.66 -8.02 -45.06
C CYS A 62 -17.04 -9.30 -44.43
N VAL A 63 -17.45 -10.49 -44.88
CA VAL A 63 -17.28 -11.86 -44.27
C VAL A 63 -15.99 -12.69 -44.60
N SER A 64 -14.89 -12.11 -45.07
CA SER A 64 -13.68 -12.79 -45.63
C SER A 64 -13.17 -14.20 -45.14
N VAL A 65 -13.50 -15.30 -45.84
CA VAL A 65 -12.79 -16.63 -45.81
C VAL A 65 -11.47 -16.61 -46.59
N SER A 66 -10.28 -17.03 -46.09
CA SER A 66 -8.99 -17.05 -46.87
C SER A 66 -8.05 -18.27 -46.78
N VAL A 67 -7.65 -18.78 -47.95
CA VAL A 67 -6.61 -19.83 -48.17
C VAL A 67 -5.25 -19.17 -48.49
N SER A 68 -4.15 -19.53 -47.82
CA SER A 68 -2.78 -19.00 -48.02
C SER A 68 -1.75 -20.05 -48.47
N VAL A 69 -1.21 -19.91 -49.69
CA VAL A 69 -0.01 -20.63 -50.18
C VAL A 69 1.22 -19.76 -49.99
N CYS A 70 2.32 -20.29 -49.44
CA CYS A 70 3.58 -19.58 -49.26
C CYS A 70 4.75 -20.29 -49.96
N VAL A 71 5.57 -19.53 -50.71
CA VAL A 71 6.82 -19.99 -51.35
C VAL A 71 7.98 -19.13 -50.86
N CYS A 72 9.09 -19.76 -50.50
CA CYS A 72 10.30 -19.11 -50.02
C CYS A 72 11.47 -19.36 -50.98
N VAL A 73 12.16 -18.28 -51.38
CA VAL A 73 13.41 -18.33 -52.15
C VAL A 73 14.48 -17.59 -51.36
N CYS A 74 15.62 -18.26 -51.14
CA CYS A 74 16.77 -17.70 -50.44
C CYS A 74 17.97 -17.59 -51.39
N VAL A 75 18.59 -16.42 -51.46
CA VAL A 75 19.83 -16.18 -52.20
C VAL A 75 20.86 -15.58 -51.25
N CYS A 76 22.02 -16.23 -51.14
CA CYS A 76 23.14 -15.79 -50.32
C CYS A 76 24.34 -15.47 -51.23
N VAL A 77 24.94 -14.28 -51.04
CA VAL A 77 26.15 -13.84 -51.74
C VAL A 77 27.24 -13.53 -50.73
N HIS A 78 28.40 -14.15 -50.90
CA HIS A 78 29.60 -13.86 -50.11
C HIS A 78 30.64 -13.13 -50.95
N VAL A 79 31.23 -12.07 -50.41
CA VAL A 79 32.32 -11.31 -51.03
C VAL A 79 33.42 -11.12 -49.99
N CYS A 80 34.64 -11.57 -50.32
CA CYS A 80 35.84 -11.37 -49.51
C CYS A 80 36.86 -10.55 -50.30
N VAL A 81 37.49 -9.57 -49.63
CA VAL A 81 38.54 -8.71 -50.19
C VAL A 81 39.69 -8.62 -49.18
N SER A 82 40.91 -8.96 -49.63
CA SER A 82 42.16 -8.79 -48.88
C SER A 82 43.07 -7.76 -49.54
N MET A 83 43.86 -7.01 -48.77
CA MET A 83 44.71 -5.93 -49.28
C MET A 83 46.13 -6.35 -49.69
N CYS A 84 46.51 -7.61 -49.49
CA CYS A 84 47.77 -8.17 -49.99
C CYS A 84 47.48 -9.00 -51.24
N GLU A 85 47.83 -8.44 -52.39
CA GLU A 85 47.53 -8.92 -53.76
C GLU A 85 46.03 -8.88 -54.16
N TRP A 86 45.75 -8.36 -55.36
CA TRP A 86 44.40 -8.04 -55.85
C TRP A 86 43.62 -9.32 -56.25
N CYS A 87 43.02 -9.99 -55.28
CA CYS A 87 42.08 -11.10 -55.49
C CYS A 87 40.72 -10.80 -54.85
N VAL A 88 39.64 -11.00 -55.62
CA VAL A 88 38.25 -10.91 -55.14
C VAL A 88 37.55 -12.22 -55.46
N CYS A 89 37.10 -12.93 -54.42
CA CYS A 89 36.34 -14.17 -54.56
C CYS A 89 34.87 -13.92 -54.24
N VAL A 90 33.98 -14.37 -55.13
CA VAL A 90 32.53 -14.28 -54.98
C VAL A 90 31.91 -15.67 -55.18
N SER A 91 31.06 -16.10 -54.25
CA SER A 91 30.28 -17.33 -54.35
C SER A 91 28.79 -17.06 -54.08
N VAL A 92 27.93 -17.80 -54.77
CA VAL A 92 26.46 -17.62 -54.73
C VAL A 92 25.78 -18.98 -54.61
N CYS A 93 24.89 -19.12 -53.63
CA CYS A 93 24.09 -20.32 -53.40
C CYS A 93 22.59 -19.97 -53.36
N VAL A 94 21.74 -20.84 -53.92
CA VAL A 94 20.28 -20.64 -54.05
C VAL A 94 19.52 -21.90 -53.64
N SER A 95 18.44 -21.74 -52.87
CA SER A 95 17.53 -22.84 -52.48
C SER A 95 16.06 -22.38 -52.38
N VAL A 96 15.11 -23.32 -52.55
CA VAL A 96 13.67 -23.04 -52.70
C VAL A 96 12.81 -24.10 -51.98
N SER A 97 11.74 -23.68 -51.30
CA SER A 97 10.73 -24.57 -50.68
C SER A 97 9.34 -23.91 -50.55
N ALA A 98 8.26 -24.70 -50.35
CA ALA A 98 6.86 -24.22 -50.37
C ALA A 98 5.89 -25.00 -49.43
N CYS A 99 4.85 -24.32 -48.90
CA CYS A 99 3.82 -24.89 -47.99
C CYS A 99 2.47 -24.10 -48.00
N VAL A 100 1.37 -24.66 -47.44
CA VAL A 100 -0.03 -24.15 -47.60
C VAL A 100 -0.89 -24.24 -46.31
N CYS A 101 -1.72 -23.22 -46.00
CA CYS A 101 -2.61 -23.08 -44.81
C CYS A 101 -3.96 -22.35 -45.12
N VAL A 102 -4.98 -22.37 -44.22
CA VAL A 102 -6.34 -21.75 -44.44
C VAL A 102 -6.99 -21.15 -43.15
N ARG A 103 -7.66 -19.96 -43.20
CA ARG A 103 -8.41 -19.28 -42.07
C ARG A 103 -9.52 -18.29 -42.53
N VAL A 104 -10.53 -17.97 -41.68
CA VAL A 104 -11.75 -17.14 -42.01
C VAL A 104 -12.05 -16.00 -41.01
N CYS A 105 -12.45 -14.78 -41.45
CA CYS A 105 -12.79 -13.60 -40.61
C CYS A 105 -13.78 -12.59 -41.23
N VAL A 106 -14.57 -11.85 -40.42
CA VAL A 106 -15.58 -10.83 -40.84
C VAL A 106 -15.26 -9.41 -40.30
N CYS A 107 -15.47 -8.33 -41.06
CA CYS A 107 -15.21 -6.93 -40.65
C CYS A 107 -16.23 -5.91 -41.20
N ALA A 108 -16.43 -4.79 -40.49
CA ALA A 108 -17.18 -3.60 -40.90
C ALA A 108 -16.41 -2.33 -40.48
N CYS A 109 -16.44 -1.23 -41.25
CA CYS A 109 -15.63 -0.05 -40.96
C CYS A 109 -16.43 1.26 -40.94
N VAL A 110 -16.35 1.98 -39.82
CA VAL A 110 -16.70 3.41 -39.67
C VAL A 110 -15.44 4.15 -39.22
N ARG A 111 -15.12 5.29 -39.82
CA ARG A 111 -13.94 6.10 -39.42
C ARG A 111 -14.26 6.92 -38.18
N VAL A 112 -13.70 6.51 -37.05
CA VAL A 112 -13.60 7.30 -35.81
C VAL A 112 -12.12 7.58 -35.57
N ARG A 113 -11.77 8.81 -35.15
CA ARG A 113 -10.42 9.12 -34.65
C ARG A 113 -10.28 8.45 -33.29
N ALA A 114 -9.45 7.42 -33.21
CA ALA A 114 -9.11 6.75 -31.96
C ALA A 114 -7.59 6.74 -31.78
N CYS A 115 -7.10 7.39 -30.72
CA CYS A 115 -5.75 7.15 -30.24
C CYS A 115 -5.74 5.77 -29.57
N VAL A 116 -5.10 4.79 -30.21
CA VAL A 116 -4.93 3.46 -29.61
C VAL A 116 -3.66 3.48 -28.77
N CYS A 117 -3.79 3.86 -27.51
CA CYS A 117 -2.84 3.40 -26.50
C CYS A 117 -3.02 1.88 -26.38
N VAL A 118 -2.01 1.11 -26.78
CA VAL A 118 -1.96 -0.32 -26.46
C VAL A 118 -1.57 -0.43 -24.99
N CYS A 119 -2.54 -0.22 -24.11
CA CYS A 119 -2.44 -0.70 -22.75
C CYS A 119 -2.41 -2.22 -22.81
N ILE A 120 -1.23 -2.81 -22.61
CA ILE A 120 -1.16 -4.18 -22.14
C ILE A 120 -1.81 -4.14 -20.75
N VAL A 121 -3.08 -4.54 -20.68
CA VAL A 121 -3.72 -4.84 -19.40
C VAL A 121 -3.03 -6.10 -18.90
N CYS A 122 -1.91 -5.91 -18.18
CA CYS A 122 -1.30 -6.95 -17.41
C CYS A 122 -2.32 -7.36 -16.35
N VAL A 123 -2.97 -8.50 -16.59
CA VAL A 123 -3.88 -9.17 -15.65
C VAL A 123 -3.04 -9.68 -14.49
N CYS A 124 -2.64 -8.75 -13.62
CA CYS A 124 -1.75 -9.00 -12.50
C CYS A 124 -2.58 -9.45 -11.30
N VAL A 125 -2.79 -10.76 -11.17
CA VAL A 125 -3.29 -11.31 -9.91
C VAL A 125 -2.30 -10.99 -8.81
N ARG A 126 -2.80 -10.60 -7.64
CA ARG A 126 -1.95 -10.00 -6.61
C ARG A 126 -1.28 -10.95 -5.67
N ALA A 127 -1.93 -12.05 -5.33
CA ALA A 127 -1.26 -13.16 -4.68
C ALA A 127 0.00 -13.56 -5.47
N VAL A 128 -0.05 -13.55 -6.81
CA VAL A 128 1.09 -13.83 -7.69
C VAL A 128 2.24 -12.81 -7.56
N ASN A 129 1.93 -11.54 -7.30
CA ASN A 129 2.94 -10.49 -7.10
C ASN A 129 3.52 -10.45 -5.67
N CYS A 130 2.75 -10.90 -4.68
CA CYS A 130 3.18 -11.00 -3.28
C CYS A 130 3.78 -12.36 -2.93
N LEU A 131 3.53 -13.43 -3.70
CA LEU A 131 3.93 -14.80 -3.38
C LEU A 131 4.55 -15.51 -4.59
N ASP A 132 3.74 -15.90 -5.58
CA ASP A 132 4.12 -16.90 -6.59
C ASP A 132 5.40 -16.52 -7.37
N ARG A 133 5.58 -15.24 -7.70
CA ARG A 133 6.82 -14.77 -8.38
C ARG A 133 8.08 -14.94 -7.51
N HIS A 134 7.95 -14.75 -6.20
CA HIS A 134 9.05 -14.89 -5.24
C HIS A 134 9.29 -16.36 -4.90
N VAL A 135 8.24 -17.18 -4.87
CA VAL A 135 8.37 -18.64 -4.76
C VAL A 135 9.12 -19.22 -5.97
N HIS A 136 8.96 -18.64 -7.15
CA HIS A 136 9.71 -19.06 -8.34
C HIS A 136 11.23 -18.75 -8.25
N THR A 137 11.62 -17.67 -7.58
CA THR A 137 13.03 -17.21 -7.50
C THR A 137 13.75 -17.58 -6.20
N CYS A 138 13.04 -17.59 -5.08
CA CYS A 138 13.59 -17.73 -3.73
C CYS A 138 12.57 -18.36 -2.74
N PRO A 139 12.10 -19.60 -2.99
CA PRO A 139 11.02 -20.24 -2.22
C PRO A 139 11.30 -20.38 -0.72
N GLU A 140 12.58 -20.57 -0.36
CA GLU A 140 13.04 -20.73 1.03
C GLU A 140 13.36 -19.41 1.73
N ARG A 141 13.25 -18.25 1.05
CA ARG A 141 13.36 -16.94 1.72
C ARG A 141 12.23 -16.82 2.75
N VAL A 142 12.53 -16.31 3.93
CA VAL A 142 11.51 -16.03 4.96
C VAL A 142 10.63 -14.88 4.45
N ALA A 143 9.32 -15.09 4.42
CA ALA A 143 8.34 -14.06 4.09
C ALA A 143 7.86 -13.35 5.36
N LEU A 144 7.53 -14.12 6.39
CA LEU A 144 6.97 -13.63 7.65
C LEU A 144 7.82 -14.13 8.82
N ILE A 145 8.12 -13.24 9.76
CA ILE A 145 8.58 -13.60 11.11
C ILE A 145 7.43 -13.26 12.06
N TRP A 146 6.73 -14.27 12.56
CA TRP A 146 5.68 -14.08 13.56
C TRP A 146 6.30 -14.02 14.96
N GLU A 147 6.52 -12.79 15.43
CA GLU A 147 6.93 -12.49 16.80
C GLU A 147 5.68 -12.54 17.69
N ARG A 148 5.47 -13.71 18.30
CA ARG A 148 4.37 -14.02 19.23
C ARG A 148 4.44 -13.19 20.50
N ASP A 149 3.36 -13.20 21.27
CA ASP A 149 3.31 -12.50 22.55
C ASP A 149 4.42 -12.95 23.52
N GLU A 150 4.72 -14.24 23.56
CA GLU A 150 5.77 -14.84 24.37
C GLU A 150 7.18 -14.59 23.75
N PRO A 151 8.13 -13.94 24.47
CA PRO A 151 9.47 -13.63 23.94
C PRO A 151 10.26 -14.85 23.46
N GLY A 152 10.98 -14.70 22.34
CA GLY A 152 11.83 -15.76 21.79
C GLY A 152 11.08 -16.99 21.28
N THR A 153 9.78 -16.88 21.02
CA THR A 153 8.95 -17.97 20.46
C THR A 153 8.57 -17.70 18.99
N GLU A 154 9.44 -17.00 18.24
CA GLU A 154 9.09 -16.56 16.89
C GLU A 154 8.91 -17.72 15.90
N VAL A 155 7.96 -17.58 14.98
CA VAL A 155 7.74 -18.55 13.90
C VAL A 155 8.09 -17.92 12.57
N LYS A 156 9.12 -18.47 11.92
CA LYS A 156 9.57 -18.05 10.58
C LYS A 156 8.81 -18.85 9.52
N ILE A 157 8.13 -18.17 8.62
CA ILE A 157 7.33 -18.75 7.52
C ILE A 157 8.01 -18.37 6.20
N THR A 158 8.38 -19.35 5.37
CA THR A 158 8.96 -19.11 4.05
C THR A 158 7.93 -18.69 3.00
N TYR A 159 8.37 -18.08 1.90
CA TYR A 159 7.51 -17.77 0.77
C TYR A 159 6.75 -18.99 0.25
N ARG A 160 7.40 -20.16 0.20
CA ARG A 160 6.76 -21.45 -0.15
C ARG A 160 5.66 -21.83 0.84
N GLN A 161 5.95 -21.83 2.15
CA GLN A 161 4.95 -22.16 3.18
C GLN A 161 3.76 -21.20 3.17
N LEU A 162 4.01 -19.89 2.97
CA LEU A 162 2.94 -18.89 2.88
C LEU A 162 2.07 -19.08 1.63
N LEU A 163 2.65 -19.48 0.50
CA LEU A 163 1.89 -19.82 -0.70
C LEU A 163 1.04 -21.08 -0.49
N GLU A 164 1.60 -22.15 0.08
CA GLU A 164 0.86 -23.38 0.39
C GLU A 164 -0.34 -23.10 1.31
N LEU A 165 -0.15 -22.32 2.38
CA LEU A 165 -1.23 -21.87 3.27
C LEU A 165 -2.29 -21.03 2.53
N THR A 166 -1.85 -20.08 1.71
CA THR A 166 -2.72 -19.20 0.92
C THR A 166 -3.56 -19.98 -0.10
N CYS A 167 -2.96 -20.99 -0.75
CA CYS A 167 -3.63 -21.85 -1.71
C CYS A 167 -4.66 -22.77 -1.05
N ARG A 168 -4.29 -23.46 0.03
CA ARG A 168 -5.21 -24.30 0.82
C ARG A 168 -6.42 -23.51 1.30
N LEU A 169 -6.19 -22.30 1.83
CA LEU A 169 -7.25 -21.42 2.28
C LEU A 169 -8.11 -20.88 1.11
N GLY A 170 -7.50 -20.54 -0.02
CA GLY A 170 -8.23 -20.13 -1.23
C GLY A 170 -9.13 -21.24 -1.80
N ASN A 171 -8.64 -22.49 -1.78
CA ASN A 171 -9.42 -23.67 -2.16
C ASN A 171 -10.55 -23.95 -1.16
N LEU A 172 -10.29 -23.86 0.15
CA LEU A 172 -11.32 -23.98 1.18
C LEU A 172 -12.42 -22.93 1.00
N LEU A 173 -12.06 -21.65 0.81
CA LEU A 173 -13.03 -20.58 0.57
C LEU A 173 -13.87 -20.82 -0.69
N LYS A 174 -13.27 -21.29 -1.80
CA LYS A 174 -13.99 -21.70 -3.02
C LYS A 174 -14.96 -22.86 -2.75
N ARG A 175 -14.52 -23.90 -2.02
CA ARG A 175 -15.36 -25.06 -1.64
C ARG A 175 -16.54 -24.64 -0.75
N GLN A 176 -16.27 -23.71 0.15
CA GLN A 176 -17.25 -23.04 1.03
C GLN A 176 -18.09 -21.97 0.32
N GLY A 177 -18.06 -21.91 -1.02
CA GLY A 177 -19.00 -21.14 -1.83
C GLY A 177 -18.61 -19.69 -2.10
N VAL A 178 -17.46 -19.20 -1.60
CA VAL A 178 -16.98 -17.84 -1.83
C VAL A 178 -16.57 -17.65 -3.30
N ARG A 179 -17.05 -16.57 -3.91
CA ARG A 179 -16.89 -16.23 -5.33
C ARG A 179 -16.15 -14.90 -5.50
N ARG A 180 -15.73 -14.61 -6.74
CA ARG A 180 -15.21 -13.30 -7.12
C ARG A 180 -16.27 -12.23 -6.86
N GLY A 181 -15.88 -11.16 -6.14
CA GLY A 181 -16.76 -10.06 -5.75
C GLY A 181 -17.43 -10.22 -4.37
N ASP A 182 -17.43 -11.43 -3.78
CA ASP A 182 -17.92 -11.61 -2.41
C ASP A 182 -16.98 -10.95 -1.40
N CYS A 183 -17.50 -10.61 -0.22
CA CYS A 183 -16.70 -10.08 0.89
C CYS A 183 -16.52 -11.10 2.02
N VAL A 184 -15.28 -11.29 2.45
CA VAL A 184 -14.90 -12.14 3.59
C VAL A 184 -14.38 -11.26 4.73
N THR A 185 -15.03 -11.32 5.90
CA THR A 185 -14.56 -10.58 7.09
C THR A 185 -13.47 -11.38 7.81
N ILE A 186 -12.38 -10.71 8.18
CA ILE A 186 -11.24 -11.30 8.91
C ILE A 186 -11.15 -10.62 10.28
N TYR A 187 -11.27 -11.40 11.35
CA TYR A 187 -11.23 -10.94 12.74
C TYR A 187 -10.15 -11.71 13.51
N MET A 188 -8.89 -11.35 13.27
CA MET A 188 -7.71 -12.04 13.82
C MET A 188 -6.61 -11.04 14.21
N PRO A 189 -5.77 -11.37 15.21
CA PRO A 189 -4.56 -10.61 15.51
C PRO A 189 -3.51 -10.77 14.40
N PRO A 190 -2.40 -10.01 14.43
CA PRO A 190 -1.28 -10.18 13.50
C PRO A 190 -0.65 -11.58 13.59
N CYS A 191 -1.05 -12.47 12.68
CA CYS A 191 -0.53 -13.84 12.59
C CYS A 191 -0.43 -14.31 11.12
N PRO A 192 0.35 -15.36 10.81
CA PRO A 192 0.53 -15.85 9.44
C PRO A 192 -0.77 -16.24 8.75
N LEU A 193 -1.74 -16.77 9.50
CA LEU A 193 -3.03 -17.19 8.95
C LEU A 193 -3.88 -15.98 8.52
N ALA A 194 -3.78 -14.85 9.21
CA ALA A 194 -4.46 -13.62 8.82
C ALA A 194 -3.87 -13.02 7.53
N VAL A 195 -2.54 -13.03 7.38
CA VAL A 195 -1.87 -12.65 6.12
C VAL A 195 -2.28 -13.60 4.98
N ALA A 196 -2.25 -14.92 5.22
CA ALA A 196 -2.72 -15.92 4.27
C ALA A 196 -4.20 -15.72 3.89
N SER A 197 -5.04 -15.27 4.83
CA SER A 197 -6.47 -14.99 4.60
C SER A 197 -6.68 -13.80 3.67
N MET A 198 -5.97 -12.69 3.89
CA MET A 198 -5.99 -11.52 3.01
C MET A 198 -5.53 -11.87 1.59
N LEU A 199 -4.45 -12.65 1.48
CA LEU A 199 -3.89 -13.09 0.20
C LEU A 199 -4.76 -14.15 -0.49
N ALA A 200 -5.44 -15.03 0.26
CA ALA A 200 -6.34 -16.04 -0.28
C ALA A 200 -7.59 -15.40 -0.88
N CYS A 201 -8.20 -14.42 -0.20
CA CYS A 201 -9.30 -13.63 -0.74
C CYS A 201 -8.88 -12.96 -2.06
N ALA A 202 -7.74 -12.26 -2.05
CA ALA A 202 -7.18 -11.62 -3.23
C ALA A 202 -6.80 -12.60 -4.37
N ARG A 203 -6.47 -13.87 -4.03
CA ARG A 203 -6.17 -14.93 -5.00
C ARG A 203 -7.41 -15.46 -5.71
N ILE A 204 -8.54 -15.54 -5.01
CA ILE A 204 -9.82 -16.04 -5.56
C ILE A 204 -10.72 -14.92 -6.11
N GLY A 205 -10.31 -13.67 -5.97
CA GLY A 205 -11.04 -12.49 -6.43
C GLY A 205 -12.13 -12.00 -5.46
N ALA A 206 -12.12 -12.48 -4.22
CA ALA A 206 -12.96 -11.96 -3.14
C ALA A 206 -12.32 -10.71 -2.53
N ALA A 207 -13.14 -9.77 -2.09
CA ALA A 207 -12.70 -8.69 -1.24
C ALA A 207 -12.53 -9.20 0.20
N HIS A 208 -11.45 -8.83 0.89
CA HIS A 208 -11.38 -9.04 2.33
C HIS A 208 -11.78 -7.77 3.10
N ASN A 209 -12.24 -7.96 4.33
CA ASN A 209 -12.62 -6.92 5.27
C ASN A 209 -11.95 -7.23 6.62
N VAL A 210 -10.74 -6.71 6.85
CA VAL A 210 -10.05 -6.93 8.13
C VAL A 210 -10.65 -5.99 9.18
N VAL A 211 -11.01 -6.56 10.33
CA VAL A 211 -11.56 -5.85 11.47
C VAL A 211 -10.62 -6.07 12.65
N PHE A 212 -10.15 -4.97 13.27
CA PHE A 212 -9.21 -5.01 14.38
C PHE A 212 -9.72 -5.87 15.54
N ALA A 213 -8.92 -6.84 15.97
CA ALA A 213 -9.28 -7.88 16.95
C ALA A 213 -9.54 -7.36 18.39
N GLY A 214 -9.42 -6.06 18.63
CA GLY A 214 -9.79 -5.42 19.89
C GLY A 214 -11.16 -4.71 19.88
N PHE A 215 -11.93 -4.79 18.80
CA PHE A 215 -13.28 -4.20 18.75
C PHE A 215 -14.35 -5.03 19.46
N SER A 216 -15.47 -4.39 19.82
CA SER A 216 -16.61 -5.08 20.42
C SER A 216 -17.40 -5.90 19.39
N SER A 217 -18.28 -6.79 19.86
CA SER A 217 -19.13 -7.60 19.00
C SER A 217 -20.14 -6.75 18.20
N GLU A 218 -20.60 -5.61 18.73
CA GLU A 218 -21.42 -4.65 18.01
C GLU A 218 -20.65 -3.97 16.88
N ALA A 219 -19.43 -3.49 17.17
CA ALA A 219 -18.56 -2.82 16.20
C ALA A 219 -18.08 -3.77 15.09
N LEU A 220 -17.93 -5.06 15.39
CA LEU A 220 -17.71 -6.12 14.41
C LEU A 220 -18.97 -6.37 13.57
N ALA A 221 -20.14 -6.51 14.22
CA ALA A 221 -21.40 -6.78 13.54
C ALA A 221 -21.82 -5.67 12.56
N ASP A 222 -21.60 -4.40 12.89
CA ASP A 222 -21.84 -3.27 11.97
C ASP A 222 -21.03 -3.39 10.68
N ARG A 223 -19.75 -3.77 10.80
CA ARG A 223 -18.84 -3.92 9.66
C ARG A 223 -19.18 -5.14 8.81
N ILE A 224 -19.56 -6.26 9.44
CA ILE A 224 -20.06 -7.45 8.74
C ILE A 224 -21.34 -7.13 7.95
N ARG A 225 -22.28 -6.40 8.56
CA ARG A 225 -23.55 -6.02 7.92
C ARG A 225 -23.35 -5.09 6.73
N ASP A 226 -22.56 -4.02 6.88
CA ASP A 226 -22.33 -3.05 5.78
C ASP A 226 -21.55 -3.69 4.63
N ALA A 227 -20.58 -4.58 4.93
CA ALA A 227 -19.83 -5.36 3.95
C ALA A 227 -20.62 -6.55 3.35
N GLN A 228 -21.81 -6.83 3.87
CA GLN A 228 -22.64 -8.00 3.56
C GLN A 228 -21.86 -9.33 3.57
N SER A 229 -20.87 -9.49 4.46
CA SER A 229 -19.98 -10.65 4.41
C SER A 229 -20.73 -11.96 4.65
N SER A 230 -20.45 -12.95 3.82
CA SER A 230 -21.00 -14.31 3.90
C SER A 230 -20.17 -15.24 4.79
N THR A 231 -18.87 -14.94 4.91
CA THR A 231 -17.88 -15.73 5.64
C THR A 231 -17.12 -14.83 6.61
N VAL A 232 -16.93 -15.31 7.84
CA VAL A 232 -16.04 -14.70 8.84
C VAL A 232 -14.88 -15.64 9.12
N ILE A 233 -13.65 -15.14 9.25
CA ILE A 233 -12.47 -15.91 9.65
C ILE A 233 -11.95 -15.36 10.98
N THR A 234 -11.77 -16.21 11.98
CA THR A 234 -11.31 -15.85 13.34
C THR A 234 -10.38 -16.92 13.91
N VAL A 235 -9.68 -16.58 15.00
CA VAL A 235 -9.10 -17.57 15.92
C VAL A 235 -10.00 -17.74 17.15
N ASN A 236 -9.75 -18.79 17.94
CA ASN A 236 -10.42 -19.06 19.21
C ASN A 236 -10.19 -17.93 20.22
N GLN A 237 -8.92 -17.55 20.44
CA GLN A 237 -8.48 -16.52 21.36
C GLN A 237 -7.29 -15.74 20.79
N GLY A 238 -7.17 -14.45 21.11
CA GLY A 238 -5.94 -13.68 20.93
C GLY A 238 -5.11 -13.67 22.21
N VAL A 239 -3.77 -13.60 22.08
CA VAL A 239 -2.86 -13.41 23.22
C VAL A 239 -2.06 -12.12 23.00
N ARG A 240 -2.12 -11.17 23.93
CA ARG A 240 -1.43 -9.88 23.80
C ARG A 240 -1.11 -9.24 25.15
N GLY A 241 0.16 -8.95 25.40
CA GLY A 241 0.65 -8.38 26.65
C GLY A 241 0.43 -9.28 27.86
N GLY A 242 0.54 -10.60 27.68
CA GLY A 242 0.22 -11.62 28.67
C GLY A 242 -1.27 -11.80 28.95
N LYS A 243 -2.16 -11.16 28.18
CA LYS A 243 -3.62 -11.23 28.35
C LYS A 243 -4.26 -12.03 27.22
N VAL A 244 -5.21 -12.89 27.58
CA VAL A 244 -6.03 -13.66 26.65
C VAL A 244 -7.33 -12.91 26.35
N VAL A 245 -7.74 -12.89 25.08
CA VAL A 245 -8.97 -12.25 24.59
C VAL A 245 -9.83 -13.27 23.85
N ASP A 246 -11.07 -13.47 24.26
CA ASP A 246 -11.99 -14.47 23.66
C ASP A 246 -12.59 -14.00 22.32
N LEU A 247 -11.81 -14.14 21.23
CA LEU A 247 -12.20 -13.68 19.90
C LEU A 247 -13.40 -14.47 19.34
N LYS A 248 -13.43 -15.81 19.47
CA LYS A 248 -14.60 -16.61 19.05
C LYS A 248 -15.88 -16.19 19.76
N ARG A 249 -15.84 -15.89 21.06
CA ARG A 249 -16.99 -15.39 21.82
C ARG A 249 -17.51 -14.04 21.29
N THR A 250 -16.60 -13.15 20.91
CA THR A 250 -16.94 -11.85 20.30
C THR A 250 -17.60 -12.04 18.93
N VAL A 251 -17.08 -12.97 18.13
CA VAL A 251 -17.68 -13.36 16.84
C VAL A 251 -19.07 -13.97 17.05
N ASP A 252 -19.25 -14.89 17.99
CA ASP A 252 -20.54 -15.55 18.27
C ASP A 252 -21.65 -14.55 18.64
N GLN A 253 -21.31 -13.50 19.38
CA GLN A 253 -22.23 -12.39 19.68
C GLN A 253 -22.52 -11.51 18.45
N ALA A 254 -21.50 -11.25 17.62
CA ALA A 254 -21.65 -10.43 16.41
C ALA A 254 -22.54 -11.12 15.36
N VAL A 255 -22.31 -12.41 15.10
CA VAL A 255 -22.99 -13.18 14.04
C VAL A 255 -24.45 -13.52 14.35
N GLN A 256 -24.90 -13.35 15.61
CA GLN A 256 -26.34 -13.38 15.96
C GLN A 256 -27.10 -12.24 15.26
N ASN A 257 -26.44 -11.10 15.06
CA ASN A 257 -27.02 -9.89 14.46
C ASN A 257 -26.63 -9.70 12.98
N CYS A 258 -26.10 -10.75 12.32
CA CYS A 258 -25.58 -10.70 10.96
C CYS A 258 -26.14 -11.87 10.11
N PRO A 259 -27.37 -11.76 9.57
CA PRO A 259 -28.02 -12.86 8.83
C PRO A 259 -27.37 -13.18 7.48
N SER A 260 -26.42 -12.37 7.00
CA SER A 260 -25.61 -12.67 5.81
C SER A 260 -24.58 -13.77 6.07
N VAL A 261 -24.13 -13.95 7.31
CA VAL A 261 -23.04 -14.88 7.66
C VAL A 261 -23.57 -16.31 7.62
N GLN A 262 -23.11 -17.06 6.62
CA GLN A 262 -23.44 -18.47 6.41
C GLN A 262 -22.50 -19.38 7.21
N GLN A 263 -21.26 -18.95 7.42
CA GLN A 263 -20.22 -19.74 8.08
C GLN A 263 -19.15 -18.89 8.77
N VAL A 264 -18.52 -19.49 9.78
CA VAL A 264 -17.38 -18.93 10.51
C VAL A 264 -16.24 -19.94 10.46
N LEU A 265 -15.10 -19.57 9.88
CA LEU A 265 -13.89 -20.37 9.91
C LEU A 265 -13.11 -20.04 11.19
N VAL A 266 -12.84 -21.04 12.03
CA VAL A 266 -12.26 -20.86 13.37
C VAL A 266 -10.94 -21.61 13.47
N ALA A 267 -9.86 -20.87 13.74
CA ALA A 267 -8.53 -21.40 13.97
C ALA A 267 -8.12 -21.42 15.46
N MET A 268 -7.07 -22.15 15.80
CA MET A 268 -6.61 -22.37 17.18
C MET A 268 -5.26 -21.68 17.45
N ARG A 269 -5.29 -20.52 18.12
CA ARG A 269 -4.08 -19.80 18.60
C ARG A 269 -3.64 -20.25 19.99
N THR A 270 -4.57 -20.77 20.79
CA THR A 270 -4.33 -21.35 22.13
C THR A 270 -4.90 -22.77 22.18
N GLU A 271 -4.45 -23.58 23.14
CA GLU A 271 -4.96 -24.94 23.38
C GLU A 271 -6.37 -24.94 24.02
N ASN A 272 -6.91 -23.78 24.40
CA ASN A 272 -8.23 -23.68 25.00
C ASN A 272 -9.33 -23.99 23.99
N THR A 273 -10.14 -24.99 24.29
CA THR A 273 -11.31 -25.35 23.49
C THR A 273 -12.39 -24.26 23.56
N VAL A 274 -13.06 -24.02 22.44
CA VAL A 274 -14.16 -23.06 22.32
C VAL A 274 -15.41 -23.76 21.81
N ALA A 275 -16.59 -23.20 22.14
CA ALA A 275 -17.85 -23.72 21.64
C ALA A 275 -17.94 -23.54 20.12
N MET A 276 -18.20 -24.64 19.42
CA MET A 276 -18.46 -24.69 17.99
C MET A 276 -19.94 -25.02 17.76
N THR A 277 -20.52 -24.40 16.74
CA THR A 277 -21.92 -24.52 16.33
C THR A 277 -22.00 -25.00 14.88
N ASP A 278 -23.18 -25.33 14.37
CA ASP A 278 -23.35 -25.89 13.01
C ASP A 278 -22.87 -24.98 11.86
N ARG A 279 -22.62 -23.69 12.12
CA ARG A 279 -22.02 -22.73 11.17
C ARG A 279 -20.50 -22.62 11.27
N ASP A 280 -19.91 -23.18 12.32
CA ASP A 280 -18.49 -23.02 12.63
C ASP A 280 -17.68 -24.17 12.00
N VAL A 281 -16.57 -23.84 11.36
CA VAL A 281 -15.73 -24.77 10.61
C VAL A 281 -14.32 -24.77 11.21
N PRO A 282 -13.76 -25.94 11.60
CA PRO A 282 -12.39 -26.02 12.11
C PRO A 282 -11.39 -25.75 10.97
N LEU A 283 -10.75 -24.59 11.02
CA LEU A 283 -10.07 -24.00 9.88
C LEU A 283 -8.84 -24.81 9.44
N GLU A 284 -7.95 -25.15 10.36
CA GLU A 284 -6.74 -25.92 10.05
C GLU A 284 -7.08 -27.34 9.57
N GLU A 285 -8.02 -28.01 10.22
CA GLU A 285 -8.45 -29.36 9.84
C GLU A 285 -9.02 -29.42 8.43
N GLU A 286 -9.84 -28.44 8.04
CA GLU A 286 -10.38 -28.36 6.68
C GLU A 286 -9.34 -27.90 5.66
N MET A 287 -8.45 -26.96 6.00
CA MET A 287 -7.34 -26.55 5.13
C MET A 287 -6.37 -27.70 4.81
N MET A 288 -6.17 -28.63 5.75
CA MET A 288 -5.32 -29.80 5.53
C MET A 288 -5.87 -30.78 4.49
N LYS A 289 -7.19 -30.74 4.20
CA LYS A 289 -7.86 -31.57 3.19
C LYS A 289 -7.78 -30.99 1.77
N GLU A 290 -7.42 -29.71 1.63
CA GLU A 290 -7.32 -29.02 0.35
C GLU A 290 -5.98 -29.22 -0.36
N ASP A 291 -5.94 -28.92 -1.67
CA ASP A 291 -4.70 -28.91 -2.45
C ASP A 291 -3.82 -27.70 -2.09
N VAL A 292 -2.50 -27.88 -2.16
CA VAL A 292 -1.47 -26.82 -2.06
C VAL A 292 -1.41 -25.93 -3.30
N VAL A 293 -2.06 -26.33 -4.40
CA VAL A 293 -2.23 -25.50 -5.61
C VAL A 293 -3.64 -24.92 -5.67
N CYS A 294 -3.73 -23.60 -5.76
CA CYS A 294 -4.97 -22.88 -6.04
C CYS A 294 -4.73 -21.98 -7.25
N GLU A 295 -5.45 -22.17 -8.35
CA GLU A 295 -5.26 -21.31 -9.52
C GLU A 295 -5.72 -19.86 -9.23
N PRO A 296 -4.86 -18.85 -9.48
CA PRO A 296 -5.12 -17.45 -9.19
C PRO A 296 -6.11 -16.86 -10.20
N VAL A 297 -7.16 -16.20 -9.71
CA VAL A 297 -8.22 -15.63 -10.56
C VAL A 297 -7.78 -14.33 -11.21
N ALA A 298 -7.95 -14.24 -12.53
CA ALA A 298 -7.75 -13.03 -13.32
C ALA A 298 -8.65 -11.88 -12.83
N MET A 299 -8.03 -10.79 -12.36
CA MET A 299 -8.69 -9.56 -11.90
C MET A 299 -8.37 -8.39 -12.83
N ASP A 300 -9.30 -7.45 -12.95
CA ASP A 300 -9.08 -6.14 -13.56
C ASP A 300 -8.24 -5.24 -12.64
N SER A 301 -7.72 -4.12 -13.17
CA SER A 301 -7.01 -3.13 -12.37
C SER A 301 -7.90 -2.35 -11.40
N GLU A 302 -9.20 -2.20 -11.69
CA GLU A 302 -10.16 -1.47 -10.84
C GLU A 302 -11.19 -2.38 -10.13
N ASP A 303 -11.03 -3.70 -10.19
CA ASP A 303 -11.75 -4.59 -9.27
C ASP A 303 -11.43 -4.22 -7.80
N VAL A 304 -12.27 -4.64 -6.85
CA VAL A 304 -12.01 -4.44 -5.42
C VAL A 304 -10.88 -5.37 -4.94
N LEU A 305 -9.99 -4.88 -4.07
CA LEU A 305 -9.07 -5.72 -3.29
C LEU A 305 -9.58 -5.92 -1.86
N PHE A 306 -9.94 -4.83 -1.18
CA PHE A 306 -10.42 -4.89 0.20
C PHE A 306 -11.35 -3.74 0.57
N LEU A 307 -12.08 -3.96 1.66
CA LEU A 307 -12.78 -2.95 2.44
C LEU A 307 -12.00 -2.72 3.73
N LEU A 308 -11.84 -1.46 4.15
CA LEU A 308 -11.30 -1.15 5.48
C LEU A 308 -12.13 -0.06 6.16
N TYR A 309 -12.65 -0.37 7.34
CA TYR A 309 -13.63 0.47 8.03
C TYR A 309 -13.00 1.46 9.01
N THR A 310 -12.98 2.74 8.63
CA THR A 310 -12.60 3.83 9.53
C THR A 310 -13.80 4.38 10.29
N SER A 311 -13.53 5.06 11.42
CA SER A 311 -14.50 5.96 12.05
C SER A 311 -14.85 7.10 11.10
N GLY A 312 -16.08 7.61 11.22
CA GLY A 312 -16.52 8.82 10.53
C GLY A 312 -17.26 9.72 11.50
N SER A 313 -17.16 11.04 11.30
CA SER A 313 -17.80 12.07 12.14
C SER A 313 -19.31 11.85 12.33
N THR A 314 -19.98 11.24 11.36
CA THR A 314 -21.43 10.93 11.39
C THR A 314 -21.77 9.59 12.07
N GLY A 315 -20.89 9.04 12.92
CA GLY A 315 -21.11 7.84 13.75
C GLY A 315 -21.07 6.49 13.02
N LYS A 316 -21.65 6.37 11.82
CA LYS A 316 -21.56 5.14 11.01
C LYS A 316 -20.16 4.96 10.42
N PRO A 317 -19.52 3.79 10.56
CA PRO A 317 -18.23 3.48 9.94
C PRO A 317 -18.20 3.78 8.42
N LYS A 318 -17.02 4.09 7.89
CA LYS A 318 -16.78 4.29 6.45
C LYS A 318 -16.01 3.07 5.92
N GLY A 319 -16.65 2.17 5.18
CA GLY A 319 -15.95 1.06 4.51
C GLY A 319 -15.19 1.58 3.29
N LEU A 320 -13.93 1.98 3.43
CA LEU A 320 -13.12 2.50 2.32
C LEU A 320 -12.74 1.38 1.37
N VAL A 321 -12.99 1.60 0.08
CA VAL A 321 -12.70 0.64 -1.00
C VAL A 321 -11.36 0.98 -1.63
N HIS A 322 -10.41 0.04 -1.53
CA HIS A 322 -9.18 0.06 -2.33
C HIS A 322 -9.27 -0.96 -3.45
N THR A 323 -8.99 -0.51 -4.67
CA THR A 323 -9.08 -1.33 -5.87
C THR A 323 -7.78 -2.07 -6.17
N GLN A 324 -7.76 -2.78 -7.29
CA GLN A 324 -6.65 -3.59 -7.68
C GLN A 324 -5.41 -2.73 -8.05
N ALA A 325 -4.94 -2.68 -9.30
CA ALA A 325 -3.52 -2.41 -9.63
C ALA A 325 -2.89 -1.18 -8.94
N GLY A 326 -3.64 -0.08 -8.80
CA GLY A 326 -3.15 1.17 -8.22
C GLY A 326 -2.64 1.06 -6.77
N TYR A 327 -3.38 0.36 -5.90
CA TYR A 327 -3.02 0.23 -4.48
C TYR A 327 -1.68 -0.52 -4.27
N LEU A 328 -1.49 -1.65 -4.97
CA LEU A 328 -0.27 -2.45 -4.82
C LEU A 328 0.95 -1.75 -5.43
N LEU A 329 0.77 -1.09 -6.58
CA LEU A 329 1.82 -0.26 -7.15
C LEU A 329 2.26 0.82 -6.16
N TYR A 330 1.30 1.53 -5.57
CA TYR A 330 1.59 2.63 -4.65
C TYR A 330 2.31 2.14 -3.38
N THR A 331 1.76 1.12 -2.71
CA THR A 331 2.36 0.56 -1.48
C THR A 331 3.72 -0.12 -1.71
N SER A 332 3.94 -0.74 -2.87
CA SER A 332 5.25 -1.28 -3.25
C SER A 332 6.28 -0.18 -3.46
N LEU A 333 5.90 0.93 -4.12
CA LEU A 333 6.79 2.08 -4.33
C LEU A 333 7.11 2.82 -3.02
N THR A 334 6.10 3.14 -2.20
CA THR A 334 6.34 3.83 -0.92
C THR A 334 7.17 2.97 0.03
N HIS A 335 6.88 1.68 0.13
CA HIS A 335 7.71 0.74 0.91
C HIS A 335 9.17 0.75 0.45
N ARG A 336 9.40 0.64 -0.87
CA ARG A 336 10.76 0.58 -1.43
C ARG A 336 11.54 1.88 -1.22
N TYR A 337 10.93 3.03 -1.53
CA TYR A 337 11.63 4.30 -1.63
C TYR A 337 11.64 5.13 -0.34
N VAL A 338 10.60 5.08 0.49
CA VAL A 338 10.57 5.85 1.75
C VAL A 338 11.47 5.20 2.80
N PHE A 339 11.42 3.86 2.91
CA PHE A 339 12.21 3.10 3.89
C PHE A 339 13.57 2.61 3.35
N ASN A 340 13.89 2.95 2.10
CA ASN A 340 15.12 2.51 1.42
C ASN A 340 15.33 0.98 1.51
N TYR A 341 14.28 0.22 1.21
CA TYR A 341 14.26 -1.24 1.36
C TYR A 341 15.12 -1.94 0.31
N HIS A 342 15.98 -2.87 0.75
CA HIS A 342 16.81 -3.71 -0.10
C HIS A 342 16.51 -5.20 0.06
N ASP A 343 16.72 -5.99 -1.01
CA ASP A 343 16.60 -7.44 -0.97
C ASP A 343 17.43 -8.06 0.17
N GLY A 344 16.77 -8.79 1.05
CA GLY A 344 17.37 -9.39 2.24
C GLY A 344 17.10 -8.62 3.54
N ASP A 345 16.64 -7.37 3.46
CA ASP A 345 16.28 -6.60 4.66
C ASP A 345 15.07 -7.21 5.39
N VAL A 346 15.10 -7.11 6.73
CA VAL A 346 14.00 -7.43 7.64
C VAL A 346 13.25 -6.15 8.01
N PHE A 347 12.00 -6.07 7.58
CA PHE A 347 11.10 -4.93 7.80
C PHE A 347 10.23 -5.15 9.05
N GLY A 348 10.52 -4.39 10.11
CA GLY A 348 9.87 -4.46 11.41
C GLY A 348 8.78 -3.40 11.60
N CYS A 349 7.62 -3.58 10.97
CA CYS A 349 6.45 -2.77 11.27
C CYS A 349 5.64 -3.37 12.43
N VAL A 350 5.53 -2.63 13.54
CA VAL A 350 4.88 -3.07 14.78
C VAL A 350 3.41 -2.62 14.87
N ALA A 351 2.79 -2.28 13.73
CA ALA A 351 1.38 -1.95 13.64
C ALA A 351 0.49 -3.20 13.61
N ASP A 352 -0.82 -3.01 13.79
CA ASP A 352 -1.80 -4.09 13.63
C ASP A 352 -2.34 -4.15 12.19
N ILE A 353 -2.63 -5.35 11.70
CA ILE A 353 -3.23 -5.60 10.38
C ILE A 353 -4.66 -5.08 10.24
N GLY A 354 -5.37 -4.86 11.35
CA GLY A 354 -6.67 -4.18 11.38
C GLY A 354 -6.64 -2.70 11.00
N TRP A 355 -5.44 -2.12 10.78
CA TRP A 355 -5.26 -0.75 10.29
C TRP A 355 -4.60 -0.73 8.90
N ILE A 356 -4.70 0.41 8.21
CA ILE A 356 -4.12 0.58 6.88
C ILE A 356 -2.59 0.41 6.89
N THR A 357 -1.92 0.75 8.00
CA THR A 357 -0.47 0.56 8.19
C THR A 357 -0.07 -0.92 8.04
N GLY A 358 -0.80 -1.83 8.66
CA GLY A 358 -0.56 -3.26 8.49
C GLY A 358 -0.94 -3.78 7.09
N HIS A 359 -2.02 -3.28 6.49
CA HIS A 359 -2.32 -3.61 5.09
C HIS A 359 -1.19 -3.20 4.15
N SER A 360 -0.69 -1.97 4.30
CA SER A 360 0.23 -1.35 3.35
C SER A 360 1.68 -1.79 3.54
N TYR A 361 2.13 -1.90 4.80
CA TYR A 361 3.55 -2.03 5.13
C TYR A 361 3.92 -3.31 5.86
N ILE A 362 2.95 -4.04 6.42
CA ILE A 362 3.18 -5.44 6.82
C ILE A 362 2.89 -6.36 5.62
N VAL A 363 1.70 -6.27 5.02
CA VAL A 363 1.28 -7.24 3.99
C VAL A 363 1.70 -6.82 2.59
N TYR A 364 1.07 -5.81 1.99
CA TYR A 364 1.14 -5.63 0.54
C TYR A 364 2.46 -5.06 0.05
N GLY A 365 2.97 -3.97 0.63
CA GLY A 365 4.22 -3.32 0.20
C GLY A 365 5.46 -4.19 0.40
N ALA A 366 5.59 -4.82 1.56
CA ALA A 366 6.73 -5.67 1.91
C ALA A 366 6.76 -6.97 1.08
N LEU A 367 5.66 -7.74 1.06
CA LEU A 367 5.60 -8.99 0.29
C LEU A 367 5.62 -8.73 -1.23
N CYS A 368 5.08 -7.60 -1.72
CA CYS A 368 5.27 -7.23 -3.11
C CYS A 368 6.76 -7.07 -3.44
N ASN A 369 7.53 -6.37 -2.60
CA ASN A 369 8.97 -6.21 -2.79
C ASN A 369 9.79 -7.49 -2.48
N GLY A 370 9.16 -8.62 -2.12
CA GLY A 370 9.85 -9.89 -1.87
C GLY A 370 10.62 -9.92 -0.55
N GLY A 371 10.26 -9.03 0.39
CA GLY A 371 10.98 -8.87 1.64
C GLY A 371 10.53 -9.77 2.78
N THR A 372 11.29 -9.72 3.88
CA THR A 372 10.97 -10.37 5.14
C THR A 372 10.25 -9.36 6.03
N THR A 373 9.00 -9.60 6.41
CA THR A 373 8.25 -8.72 7.33
C THR A 373 8.04 -9.37 8.69
N VAL A 374 8.06 -8.56 9.75
CA VAL A 374 7.68 -9.00 11.10
C VAL A 374 6.17 -8.87 11.29
N LEU A 375 5.55 -9.85 11.96
CA LEU A 375 4.20 -9.77 12.53
C LEU A 375 4.36 -9.72 14.04
N PHE A 376 4.15 -8.55 14.65
CA PHE A 376 4.29 -8.36 16.09
C PHE A 376 2.95 -8.51 16.79
N GLU A 377 2.78 -9.58 17.58
CA GLU A 377 1.52 -9.87 18.29
C GLU A 377 1.40 -9.12 19.64
N SER A 378 2.54 -8.73 20.22
CA SER A 378 2.64 -8.28 21.62
C SER A 378 2.36 -6.79 21.85
N THR A 379 2.96 -6.23 22.90
CA THR A 379 2.96 -4.80 23.25
C THR A 379 4.40 -4.30 23.47
N PRO A 380 4.70 -2.99 23.30
CA PRO A 380 6.05 -2.44 23.51
C PRO A 380 6.66 -2.70 24.89
N VAL A 381 5.83 -3.03 25.89
CA VAL A 381 6.23 -3.12 27.30
C VAL A 381 6.07 -4.52 27.91
N TYR A 382 5.77 -5.55 27.11
CA TYR A 382 5.63 -6.93 27.59
C TYR A 382 6.76 -7.85 27.09
N PRO A 383 7.51 -8.51 27.99
CA PRO A 383 7.38 -8.51 29.46
C PRO A 383 7.97 -7.26 30.12
N ASN A 384 8.72 -6.43 29.39
CA ASN A 384 9.33 -5.20 29.87
C ASN A 384 9.50 -4.17 28.72
N PRO A 385 9.88 -2.91 29.00
CA PRO A 385 10.07 -1.85 27.99
C PRO A 385 11.20 -2.09 26.98
N GLY A 386 12.01 -3.13 27.16
CA GLY A 386 13.04 -3.54 26.21
C GLY A 386 12.51 -4.31 25.00
N ARG A 387 11.22 -4.71 24.96
CA ARG A 387 10.72 -5.72 24.00
C ARG A 387 10.97 -5.39 22.53
N TYR A 388 10.81 -4.13 22.12
CA TYR A 388 11.10 -3.74 20.74
C TYR A 388 12.58 -3.85 20.39
N TRP A 389 13.47 -3.58 21.33
CA TRP A 389 14.91 -3.50 21.11
C TRP A 389 15.57 -4.88 21.20
N GLU A 390 15.07 -5.75 22.08
CA GLU A 390 15.32 -7.19 22.07
C GLU A 390 14.96 -7.82 20.72
N MET A 391 13.76 -7.52 20.22
CA MET A 391 13.31 -7.99 18.91
C MET A 391 14.18 -7.45 17.76
N VAL A 392 14.61 -6.18 17.81
CA VAL A 392 15.53 -5.59 16.82
C VAL A 392 16.87 -6.31 16.79
N GLU A 393 17.45 -6.59 17.96
CA GLU A 393 18.73 -7.30 18.09
C GLU A 393 18.60 -8.76 17.59
N ARG A 394 17.65 -9.54 18.13
CA ARG A 394 17.49 -10.97 17.82
C ARG A 394 17.09 -11.24 16.37
N LEU A 395 16.29 -10.36 15.76
CA LEU A 395 15.80 -10.52 14.38
C LEU A 395 16.58 -9.71 13.35
N GLU A 396 17.64 -9.01 13.76
CA GLU A 396 18.50 -8.16 12.91
C GLU A 396 17.69 -7.13 12.07
N ILE A 397 16.65 -6.54 12.66
CA ILE A 397 15.71 -5.65 11.96
C ILE A 397 16.46 -4.47 11.32
N ASN A 398 16.14 -4.17 10.06
CA ASN A 398 16.79 -3.11 9.29
C ASN A 398 15.95 -1.84 9.19
N GLN A 399 14.62 -1.97 9.15
CA GLN A 399 13.73 -0.82 9.22
C GLN A 399 12.70 -1.06 10.31
N PHE A 400 12.63 -0.16 11.28
CA PHE A 400 11.61 -0.19 12.33
C PHE A 400 10.53 0.84 12.02
N TYR A 401 9.25 0.47 12.08
CA TYR A 401 8.13 1.36 11.76
C TYR A 401 7.01 1.24 12.79
N GLY A 402 6.73 2.34 13.51
CA GLY A 402 5.75 2.39 14.59
C GLY A 402 5.13 3.77 14.79
N ALA A 403 4.20 3.86 15.75
CA ALA A 403 3.51 5.11 16.05
C ALA A 403 4.23 5.94 17.14
N PRO A 404 4.21 7.29 17.06
CA PRO A 404 4.77 8.17 18.09
C PRO A 404 4.27 7.87 19.50
N THR A 405 3.02 7.45 19.69
CA THR A 405 2.47 7.02 20.98
C THR A 405 3.33 5.95 21.66
N ALA A 406 3.83 4.97 20.89
CA ALA A 406 4.69 3.91 21.42
C ALA A 406 6.11 4.43 21.69
N ILE A 407 6.61 5.36 20.88
CA ILE A 407 7.91 6.02 21.07
C ILE A 407 7.88 6.87 22.35
N ARG A 408 6.87 7.74 22.53
CA ARG A 408 6.63 8.52 23.75
C ARG A 408 6.45 7.63 24.97
N LEU A 409 5.75 6.49 24.85
CA LEU A 409 5.63 5.53 25.95
C LEU A 409 6.99 4.99 26.39
N LEU A 410 7.85 4.59 25.44
CA LEU A 410 9.16 3.99 25.73
C LEU A 410 10.17 5.03 26.25
N LEU A 411 10.16 6.25 25.71
CA LEU A 411 10.92 7.41 26.22
C LEU A 411 10.72 7.61 27.73
N LYS A 412 9.50 7.40 28.26
CA LYS A 412 9.19 7.55 29.70
C LYS A 412 9.88 6.52 30.61
N TYR A 413 10.40 5.41 30.08
CA TYR A 413 11.10 4.39 30.85
C TYR A 413 12.62 4.58 30.94
N GLY A 414 13.19 5.50 30.15
CA GLY A 414 14.62 5.82 30.16
C GLY A 414 15.47 5.07 29.12
N ASP A 415 16.56 5.70 28.69
CA ASP A 415 17.43 5.28 27.59
C ASP A 415 18.07 3.89 27.81
N GLU A 416 18.23 3.45 29.07
CA GLU A 416 18.85 2.17 29.44
C GLU A 416 18.14 0.94 28.84
N TRP A 417 16.81 0.95 28.76
CA TRP A 417 16.03 -0.13 28.13
C TRP A 417 16.30 -0.27 26.63
N VAL A 418 16.77 0.78 25.98
CA VAL A 418 17.18 0.79 24.58
C VAL A 418 18.64 0.37 24.45
N GLN A 419 19.51 1.01 25.25
CA GLN A 419 20.97 0.91 25.16
C GLN A 419 21.54 -0.46 25.52
N ASN A 420 20.79 -1.27 26.27
CA ASN A 420 21.16 -2.65 26.61
C ASN A 420 21.19 -3.63 25.40
N TYR A 421 20.66 -3.24 24.23
CA TYR A 421 20.53 -4.09 23.04
C TYR A 421 21.30 -3.53 21.85
N ASN A 422 21.89 -4.40 21.02
CA ASN A 422 22.56 -4.01 19.78
C ASN A 422 21.55 -3.61 18.69
N ARG A 423 21.66 -2.37 18.23
CA ARG A 423 20.79 -1.73 17.22
C ARG A 423 21.53 -1.41 15.92
N SER A 424 22.70 -2.02 15.69
CA SER A 424 23.54 -1.74 14.51
C SER A 424 22.93 -2.21 13.18
N SER A 425 22.00 -3.17 13.20
CA SER A 425 21.26 -3.62 12.01
C SER A 425 20.31 -2.56 11.42
N LEU A 426 19.85 -1.62 12.24
CA LEU A 426 18.92 -0.57 11.84
C LEU A 426 19.57 0.39 10.82
N LYS A 427 18.78 0.68 9.77
CA LYS A 427 19.07 1.58 8.65
C LYS A 427 18.06 2.72 8.55
N THR A 428 16.81 2.51 8.95
CA THR A 428 15.75 3.53 8.89
C THR A 428 14.77 3.36 10.05
N LEU A 429 14.36 4.48 10.63
CA LEU A 429 13.36 4.57 11.68
C LEU A 429 12.14 5.29 11.13
N GLY A 430 10.94 4.76 11.30
CA GLY A 430 9.72 5.34 10.74
C GLY A 430 8.67 5.69 11.78
N SER A 431 8.04 6.85 11.61
CA SER A 431 6.93 7.37 12.41
C SER A 431 5.65 7.45 11.57
N VAL A 432 4.48 7.12 12.15
CA VAL A 432 3.18 7.15 11.47
C VAL A 432 2.00 7.32 12.42
N GLY A 433 0.95 7.99 11.93
CA GLY A 433 -0.42 7.95 12.47
C GLY A 433 -0.84 9.21 13.21
N GLU A 434 0.13 9.93 13.77
CA GLU A 434 -0.01 11.22 14.47
C GLU A 434 1.29 12.01 14.31
N PRO A 435 1.30 13.34 14.54
CA PRO A 435 2.54 14.12 14.56
C PRO A 435 3.53 13.58 15.62
N ILE A 436 4.82 13.53 15.26
CA ILE A 436 5.89 13.20 16.20
C ILE A 436 6.49 14.48 16.79
N ASN A 437 6.33 14.67 18.09
CA ASN A 437 6.87 15.83 18.81
C ASN A 437 8.42 15.81 18.81
N THR A 438 9.05 16.99 18.85
CA THR A 438 10.51 17.13 18.72
C THR A 438 11.31 16.30 19.75
N GLU A 439 10.89 16.26 21.03
CA GLU A 439 11.55 15.44 22.07
C GLU A 439 11.58 13.95 21.67
N ALA A 440 10.46 13.41 21.16
CA ALA A 440 10.38 12.02 20.74
C ALA A 440 11.16 11.77 19.44
N TRP A 441 11.14 12.71 18.48
CA TRP A 441 11.94 12.59 17.25
C TRP A 441 13.44 12.59 17.56
N GLU A 442 13.91 13.52 18.39
CA GLU A 442 15.31 13.62 18.80
C GLU A 442 15.77 12.41 19.59
N TRP A 443 14.94 11.93 20.53
CA TRP A 443 15.21 10.68 21.24
C TRP A 443 15.29 9.48 20.29
N TYR A 444 14.36 9.38 19.35
CA TYR A 444 14.31 8.26 18.41
C TYR A 444 15.55 8.25 17.50
N HIS A 445 15.96 9.42 17.00
CA HIS A 445 17.19 9.60 16.24
C HIS A 445 18.45 9.30 17.08
N ARG A 446 18.59 9.92 18.26
CA ARG A 446 19.79 9.88 19.11
C ARG A 446 19.99 8.55 19.84
N VAL A 447 18.92 8.00 20.42
CA VAL A 447 18.99 6.86 21.36
C VAL A 447 18.69 5.54 20.66
N VAL A 448 17.67 5.47 19.81
CA VAL A 448 17.36 4.25 19.06
C VAL A 448 18.27 4.13 17.84
N GLY A 449 18.39 5.20 17.05
CA GLY A 449 19.17 5.21 15.80
C GLY A 449 20.67 5.48 15.94
N ASP A 450 21.17 5.76 17.15
CA ASP A 450 22.53 6.23 17.46
C ASP A 450 23.00 7.44 16.61
N GLY A 451 22.07 8.27 16.12
CA GLY A 451 22.35 9.35 15.17
C GLY A 451 22.76 8.87 13.76
N ARG A 452 22.69 7.56 13.48
CA ARG A 452 23.02 6.93 12.19
C ARG A 452 21.80 6.76 11.28
N CYS A 453 20.64 6.49 11.89
CA CYS A 453 19.44 6.09 11.17
C CYS A 453 18.55 7.32 10.91
N PRO A 454 18.23 7.69 9.64
CA PRO A 454 17.22 8.70 9.37
C PRO A 454 15.87 8.31 10.00
N VAL A 455 15.26 9.27 10.69
CA VAL A 455 13.88 9.17 11.18
C VAL A 455 12.95 9.75 10.12
N VAL A 456 12.16 8.90 9.46
CA VAL A 456 11.18 9.29 8.46
C VAL A 456 9.81 9.46 9.12
N ASP A 457 9.38 10.70 9.27
CA ASP A 457 7.99 10.99 9.63
C ASP A 457 7.11 10.85 8.39
N THR A 458 6.04 10.06 8.47
CA THR A 458 5.27 9.66 7.30
C THR A 458 3.80 10.01 7.46
N TRP A 459 3.37 11.06 6.75
CA TRP A 459 1.97 11.47 6.70
C TRP A 459 1.24 10.82 5.54
N TRP A 460 0.08 10.24 5.88
CA TRP A 460 -0.89 9.61 5.00
C TRP A 460 -2.13 9.15 5.78
N GLN A 461 -3.15 8.65 5.08
CA GLN A 461 -4.44 8.28 5.65
C GLN A 461 -4.92 6.93 5.09
N THR A 462 -6.01 6.37 5.66
CA THR A 462 -6.62 5.15 5.11
C THR A 462 -7.11 5.37 3.68
N GLU A 463 -7.61 6.57 3.41
CA GLU A 463 -8.10 7.06 2.15
C GLU A 463 -7.00 7.22 1.09
N THR A 464 -5.73 7.42 1.49
CA THR A 464 -4.62 7.58 0.54
C THR A 464 -3.91 6.28 0.17
N GLY A 465 -4.16 5.21 0.93
CA GLY A 465 -3.65 3.85 0.70
C GLY A 465 -2.14 3.65 0.90
N GLY A 466 -1.36 4.72 0.97
CA GLY A 466 0.07 4.70 1.25
C GLY A 466 0.62 6.09 1.57
N ILE A 467 1.92 6.17 1.87
CA ILE A 467 2.62 7.37 2.32
C ILE A 467 2.53 8.46 1.26
N CYS A 468 2.11 9.67 1.65
CA CYS A 468 1.91 10.78 0.72
C CYS A 468 2.89 11.94 0.91
N ILE A 469 3.33 12.19 2.15
CA ILE A 469 4.36 13.17 2.48
C ILE A 469 5.32 12.50 3.47
N ALA A 470 6.62 12.53 3.16
CA ALA A 470 7.70 11.99 3.99
C ALA A 470 9.05 12.65 3.63
N PRO A 471 10.03 12.72 4.55
CA PRO A 471 11.32 13.35 4.25
C PRO A 471 12.17 12.55 3.26
N ARG A 472 11.82 11.27 3.02
CA ARG A 472 12.42 10.35 2.06
C ARG A 472 11.35 9.83 1.08
N PRO A 473 11.68 9.51 -0.18
CA PRO A 473 13.01 9.54 -0.80
C PRO A 473 13.52 10.96 -1.05
N ALA A 474 14.80 11.16 -0.80
CA ALA A 474 15.59 12.36 -1.10
C ALA A 474 17.08 11.96 -1.11
N ASP A 475 17.97 12.78 -1.68
CA ASP A 475 19.42 12.56 -1.64
C ASP A 475 19.89 12.23 -0.21
N PRO A 476 20.83 11.28 0.02
CA PRO A 476 21.21 10.83 1.36
C PRO A 476 21.53 11.98 2.35
N GLU A 477 22.26 13.00 1.89
CA GLU A 477 22.64 14.17 2.68
C GLU A 477 21.55 15.26 2.80
N ALA A 478 20.37 15.06 2.17
CA ALA A 478 19.27 16.01 2.28
C ALA A 478 18.73 16.06 3.71
N GLU A 479 18.59 17.28 4.22
CA GLU A 479 18.13 17.58 5.57
C GLU A 479 16.79 16.89 5.89
N ILE A 480 16.68 16.40 7.13
CA ILE A 480 15.43 15.99 7.75
C ILE A 480 15.18 16.93 8.92
N VAL A 481 14.12 17.74 8.83
CA VAL A 481 13.69 18.64 9.90
C VAL A 481 12.92 17.81 10.95
N PRO A 482 13.28 17.88 12.25
CA PRO A 482 12.57 17.16 13.30
C PRO A 482 11.07 17.48 13.32
N GLY A 483 10.23 16.46 13.56
CA GLY A 483 8.78 16.63 13.65
C GLY A 483 8.06 17.05 12.37
N MET A 484 8.70 16.93 11.20
CA MET A 484 8.16 17.39 9.92
C MET A 484 8.08 16.26 8.88
N ALA A 485 6.92 16.09 8.25
CA ALA A 485 6.74 15.17 7.12
C ALA A 485 7.47 15.64 5.84
N MET A 486 7.67 16.95 5.68
CA MET A 486 8.45 17.61 4.63
C MET A 486 7.97 17.44 3.18
N ARG A 487 8.33 16.35 2.48
CA ARG A 487 8.35 16.31 1.01
C ARG A 487 7.22 15.42 0.45
N PRO A 488 6.48 15.85 -0.59
CA PRO A 488 5.47 15.00 -1.21
C PRO A 488 6.11 13.82 -1.95
N PHE A 489 5.50 12.64 -1.83
CA PHE A 489 5.92 11.44 -2.54
C PHE A 489 5.59 11.51 -4.04
N TYR A 490 6.18 10.60 -4.83
CA TYR A 490 5.98 10.55 -6.28
C TYR A 490 4.50 10.50 -6.68
N GLY A 491 4.10 11.45 -7.54
CA GLY A 491 2.72 11.59 -8.01
C GLY A 491 1.80 12.40 -7.09
N ILE A 492 2.20 12.72 -5.86
CA ILE A 492 1.42 13.56 -4.95
C ILE A 492 1.73 15.04 -5.24
N LYS A 493 0.67 15.83 -5.44
CA LYS A 493 0.75 17.29 -5.62
C LYS A 493 -0.10 17.98 -4.55
N PRO A 494 0.46 18.22 -3.35
CA PRO A 494 -0.26 18.89 -2.29
C PRO A 494 -0.52 20.36 -2.64
N ALA A 495 -1.68 20.86 -2.23
CA ALA A 495 -2.08 22.26 -2.27
C ALA A 495 -2.55 22.66 -0.87
N LEU A 496 -2.32 23.92 -0.49
CA LEU A 496 -2.94 24.52 0.68
C LEU A 496 -4.03 25.47 0.18
N LEU A 497 -5.23 25.34 0.72
CA LEU A 497 -6.36 26.22 0.42
C LEU A 497 -6.75 27.03 1.64
N ASP A 498 -7.23 28.24 1.43
CA ASP A 498 -7.80 29.09 2.48
C ASP A 498 -9.28 28.76 2.74
N THR A 499 -9.94 29.60 3.54
CA THR A 499 -11.36 29.46 3.92
C THR A 499 -12.32 29.75 2.77
N GLU A 500 -11.87 30.48 1.76
CA GLU A 500 -12.59 30.88 0.57
C GLU A 500 -12.46 29.82 -0.54
N GLY A 501 -11.50 28.90 -0.41
CA GLY A 501 -11.21 27.83 -1.36
C GLY A 501 -10.16 28.20 -2.41
N GLU A 502 -9.48 29.32 -2.24
CA GLU A 502 -8.41 29.77 -3.13
C GLU A 502 -7.08 29.09 -2.77
N VAL A 503 -6.25 28.83 -3.79
CA VAL A 503 -4.97 28.13 -3.61
C VAL A 503 -3.89 29.08 -3.12
N LEU A 504 -3.41 28.85 -1.91
CA LEU A 504 -2.26 29.55 -1.34
C LEU A 504 -1.00 29.19 -2.13
N SER A 505 -0.56 30.11 -2.99
CA SER A 505 0.60 29.94 -3.87
C SER A 505 1.93 30.34 -3.23
N SER A 506 1.91 31.15 -2.17
CA SER A 506 3.08 31.55 -1.39
C SER A 506 3.61 30.40 -0.52
N ASN A 507 4.93 30.35 -0.34
CA ASN A 507 5.53 29.63 0.79
C ASN A 507 5.36 30.45 2.08
N ASP A 508 5.65 29.85 3.23
CA ASP A 508 5.37 30.44 4.56
C ASP A 508 3.87 30.70 4.73
N SER A 509 3.06 29.65 4.59
CA SER A 509 1.59 29.75 4.53
C SER A 509 0.93 28.51 5.13
N THR A 510 -0.21 28.70 5.79
CA THR A 510 -0.94 27.64 6.50
C THR A 510 -2.38 27.59 5.98
N GLY A 511 -2.89 26.39 5.71
CA GLY A 511 -4.23 26.21 5.17
C GLY A 511 -4.71 24.76 5.20
N ALA A 512 -5.84 24.51 4.55
CA ALA A 512 -6.39 23.17 4.40
C ALA A 512 -5.54 22.35 3.42
N LEU A 513 -5.02 21.20 3.87
CA LEU A 513 -4.25 20.31 3.03
C LEU A 513 -5.18 19.58 2.05
N CYS A 514 -4.89 19.75 0.77
CA CYS A 514 -5.59 19.07 -0.31
C CYS A 514 -4.60 18.46 -1.30
N ILE A 515 -5.04 17.51 -2.12
CA ILE A 515 -4.24 16.93 -3.20
C ILE A 515 -4.91 17.25 -4.54
N SER A 516 -4.16 17.89 -5.43
CA SER A 516 -4.66 18.51 -6.68
C SER A 516 -4.80 17.58 -7.88
N GLN A 517 -4.41 16.31 -7.74
CA GLN A 517 -4.58 15.27 -8.76
C GLN A 517 -4.72 13.90 -8.10
N ALA A 518 -5.42 12.97 -8.75
CA ALA A 518 -5.51 11.58 -8.29
C ALA A 518 -4.15 10.87 -8.38
N TRP A 519 -3.92 9.90 -7.49
CA TRP A 519 -2.73 9.04 -7.44
C TRP A 519 -3.14 7.55 -7.37
N PRO A 520 -2.23 6.60 -7.69
CA PRO A 520 -2.62 5.20 -7.84
C PRO A 520 -3.26 4.58 -6.58
N GLY A 521 -2.73 4.88 -5.40
CA GLY A 521 -3.17 4.33 -4.11
C GLY A 521 -4.43 4.94 -3.50
N MET A 522 -5.02 5.94 -4.15
CA MET A 522 -6.23 6.62 -3.69
C MET A 522 -7.43 5.65 -3.55
N ALA A 523 -8.14 5.69 -2.43
CA ALA A 523 -9.40 4.95 -2.28
C ALA A 523 -10.40 5.37 -3.38
N ARG A 524 -11.22 4.43 -3.88
CA ARG A 524 -12.13 4.72 -5.01
C ARG A 524 -13.55 5.10 -4.58
N THR A 525 -14.00 4.62 -3.43
CA THR A 525 -15.32 4.95 -2.87
C THR A 525 -15.41 4.56 -1.40
N ILE A 526 -16.48 5.00 -0.72
CA ILE A 526 -17.03 4.31 0.45
C ILE A 526 -18.00 3.24 -0.08
N HIS A 527 -17.91 2.03 0.46
CA HIS A 527 -18.77 0.90 0.10
C HIS A 527 -20.25 1.26 0.30
N ASN A 528 -21.09 0.90 -0.68
CA ASN A 528 -22.52 1.21 -0.76
C ASN A 528 -22.91 2.71 -0.67
N HIS A 529 -21.95 3.64 -0.57
CA HIS A 529 -22.18 5.06 -0.25
C HIS A 529 -21.25 6.01 -1.03
N HIS A 530 -21.22 5.91 -2.36
CA HIS A 530 -20.36 6.76 -3.20
C HIS A 530 -20.67 8.27 -3.10
N GLN A 531 -21.93 8.62 -2.83
CA GLN A 531 -22.31 10.00 -2.56
C GLN A 531 -21.58 10.55 -1.33
N ARG A 532 -21.56 9.81 -0.20
CA ARG A 532 -20.82 10.16 1.02
C ARG A 532 -19.32 10.34 0.76
N PHE A 533 -18.74 9.53 -0.13
CA PHE A 533 -17.33 9.68 -0.56
C PHE A 533 -17.11 11.01 -1.29
N THR A 534 -18.00 11.37 -2.21
CA THR A 534 -17.94 12.65 -2.93
C THR A 534 -18.12 13.85 -1.99
N GLU A 535 -19.12 13.77 -1.10
CA GLU A 535 -19.43 14.77 -0.08
C GLU A 535 -18.29 14.99 0.92
N THR A 536 -17.61 13.91 1.34
CA THR A 536 -16.54 14.02 2.35
C THR A 536 -15.24 14.59 1.75
N TYR A 537 -14.84 14.15 0.55
CA TYR A 537 -13.47 14.39 0.06
C TYR A 537 -13.35 15.33 -1.15
N PHE A 538 -14.44 15.71 -1.82
CA PHE A 538 -14.37 16.55 -3.04
C PHE A 538 -15.32 17.74 -3.05
N GLN A 539 -16.45 17.67 -2.35
CA GLN A 539 -17.34 18.83 -2.21
C GLN A 539 -16.75 19.99 -1.40
N PRO A 540 -15.93 19.80 -0.34
CA PRO A 540 -15.38 20.92 0.44
C PRO A 540 -14.49 21.84 -0.41
N TYR A 541 -13.71 21.27 -1.33
CA TYR A 541 -12.85 22.00 -2.25
C TYR A 541 -12.94 21.39 -3.67
N PRO A 542 -13.90 21.85 -4.50
CA PRO A 542 -14.15 21.28 -5.82
C PRO A 542 -12.90 21.24 -6.72
N GLY A 543 -12.62 20.06 -7.28
CA GLY A 543 -11.43 19.81 -8.11
C GLY A 543 -10.21 19.29 -7.33
N PHE A 544 -10.27 19.25 -6.00
CA PHE A 544 -9.23 18.71 -5.14
C PHE A 544 -9.74 17.52 -4.33
N PHE A 545 -8.82 16.68 -3.85
CA PHE A 545 -9.08 15.75 -2.75
C PHE A 545 -8.75 16.45 -1.42
N PHE A 546 -9.76 16.67 -0.59
CA PHE A 546 -9.62 17.21 0.76
C PHE A 546 -9.25 16.10 1.76
N THR A 547 -8.20 16.31 2.54
CA THR A 547 -7.71 15.31 3.51
C THR A 547 -8.41 15.42 4.88
N GLY A 548 -9.00 16.58 5.18
CA GLY A 548 -9.46 16.91 6.53
C GLY A 548 -8.35 17.43 7.46
N ASP A 549 -7.10 17.50 7.01
CA ASP A 549 -5.96 17.92 7.81
C ASP A 549 -5.53 19.35 7.45
N GLY A 550 -5.03 20.09 8.44
CA GLY A 550 -4.37 21.38 8.26
C GLY A 550 -2.87 21.17 8.07
N ALA A 551 -2.25 21.98 7.21
CA ALA A 551 -0.81 21.94 7.03
C ALA A 551 -0.22 23.35 6.85
N HIS A 552 1.01 23.49 7.34
CA HIS A 552 1.88 24.63 7.09
C HIS A 552 2.91 24.26 6.02
N ARG A 553 3.13 25.13 5.04
CA ARG A 553 4.22 25.03 4.06
C ARG A 553 5.28 26.07 4.40
N SER A 554 6.48 25.62 4.77
CA SER A 554 7.60 26.49 5.14
C SER A 554 8.13 27.32 3.96
N LYS A 555 9.09 28.22 4.24
CA LYS A 555 9.78 29.05 3.24
C LYS A 555 10.48 28.22 2.16
N GLU A 556 10.99 27.06 2.55
CA GLU A 556 11.68 26.05 1.71
C GLU A 556 10.69 25.18 0.93
N GLY A 557 9.38 25.26 1.23
CA GLY A 557 8.33 24.46 0.61
C GLY A 557 8.05 23.12 1.30
N TYR A 558 8.61 22.88 2.49
CA TYR A 558 8.35 21.67 3.27
C TYR A 558 6.99 21.73 3.97
N TYR A 559 6.30 20.59 4.03
CA TYR A 559 4.97 20.46 4.64
C TYR A 559 5.06 19.91 6.07
N GLN A 560 4.51 20.66 7.02
CA GLN A 560 4.25 20.23 8.40
C GLN A 560 2.74 20.03 8.58
N ILE A 561 2.34 18.96 9.25
CA ILE A 561 0.94 18.66 9.53
C ILE A 561 0.59 19.31 10.87
N VAL A 562 -0.40 20.21 10.86
CA VAL A 562 -0.82 21.00 12.04
C VAL A 562 -1.88 20.25 12.87
N GLY A 563 -2.50 19.23 12.27
CA GLY A 563 -3.52 18.39 12.89
C GLY A 563 -4.79 18.30 12.04
N ARG A 564 -5.82 17.69 12.62
CA ARG A 564 -7.17 17.62 12.06
C ARG A 564 -7.83 19.01 12.05
N LEU A 565 -8.44 19.42 10.93
CA LEU A 565 -9.14 20.72 10.87
C LEU A 565 -10.45 20.72 11.67
N ASP A 566 -11.04 19.55 11.89
CA ASP A 566 -12.15 19.31 12.81
C ASP A 566 -11.73 19.46 14.29
N ASP A 567 -10.43 19.40 14.61
CA ASP A 567 -9.89 19.61 15.95
C ASP A 567 -9.17 20.99 16.11
N VAL A 568 -9.15 21.84 15.07
CA VAL A 568 -8.52 23.19 15.15
C VAL A 568 -9.34 24.13 16.02
N ILE A 569 -8.75 24.61 17.11
CA ILE A 569 -9.39 25.47 18.10
C ILE A 569 -9.32 26.93 17.62
N ASN A 570 -10.45 27.64 17.62
CA ASN A 570 -10.55 29.05 17.20
C ASN A 570 -10.67 29.98 18.41
N VAL A 571 -9.52 30.42 18.93
CA VAL A 571 -9.46 31.34 20.08
C VAL A 571 -9.36 32.78 19.57
N SER A 572 -10.44 33.55 19.73
CA SER A 572 -10.51 34.96 19.35
C SER A 572 -10.07 35.24 17.91
N GLY A 573 -10.48 34.38 16.96
CA GLY A 573 -10.13 34.47 15.53
C GLY A 573 -8.79 33.84 15.14
N HIS A 574 -8.00 33.36 16.11
CA HIS A 574 -6.74 32.66 15.84
C HIS A 574 -7.00 31.16 15.77
N ARG A 575 -6.65 30.54 14.64
CA ARG A 575 -6.77 29.09 14.42
C ARG A 575 -5.52 28.39 14.95
N LEU A 576 -5.67 27.62 16.02
CA LEU A 576 -4.60 26.92 16.71
C LEU A 576 -4.70 25.41 16.42
N GLY A 577 -3.59 24.79 16.04
CA GLY A 577 -3.51 23.33 15.98
C GLY A 577 -3.40 22.74 17.39
N THR A 578 -4.13 21.66 17.67
CA THR A 578 -3.98 20.90 18.92
C THR A 578 -2.55 20.39 19.08
N ALA A 579 -1.96 19.87 18.01
CA ALA A 579 -0.57 19.40 17.99
C ALA A 579 0.44 20.50 18.34
N GLU A 580 0.24 21.75 17.91
CA GLU A 580 1.12 22.88 18.26
C GLU A 580 1.06 23.19 19.77
N LEU A 581 -0.16 23.18 20.33
CA LEU A 581 -0.38 23.39 21.76
C LEU A 581 0.21 22.24 22.59
N GLU A 582 0.01 21.00 22.16
CA GLU A 582 0.56 19.80 22.78
C GLU A 582 2.10 19.78 22.72
N ASP A 583 2.71 20.16 21.60
CA ASP A 583 4.17 20.25 21.45
C ASP A 583 4.78 21.27 22.42
N VAL A 584 4.18 22.44 22.58
CA VAL A 584 4.63 23.46 23.55
C VAL A 584 4.48 22.93 24.99
N VAL A 585 3.41 22.19 25.29
CA VAL A 585 3.17 21.64 26.63
C VAL A 585 4.12 20.47 26.94
N ASN A 586 4.40 19.61 25.96
CA ASN A 586 5.30 18.47 26.08
C ASN A 586 6.78 18.88 26.28
N GLN A 587 7.17 20.12 25.93
CA GLN A 587 8.50 20.67 26.27
C GLN A 587 8.74 20.83 27.77
N CYS A 588 7.69 20.85 28.60
CA CYS A 588 7.85 20.91 30.05
C CYS A 588 8.44 19.60 30.59
N PRO A 589 9.60 19.58 31.27
CA PRO A 589 10.27 18.33 31.66
C PRO A 589 9.46 17.41 32.57
N ALA A 590 8.45 17.93 33.27
CA ALA A 590 7.53 17.18 34.13
C ALA A 590 6.43 16.44 33.35
N VAL A 591 6.11 16.92 32.14
CA VAL A 591 5.06 16.37 31.27
C VAL A 591 5.57 15.12 30.57
N ALA A 592 4.71 14.11 30.50
CA ALA A 592 4.92 12.86 29.79
C ALA A 592 4.08 12.80 28.50
N GLU A 593 2.90 13.41 28.51
CA GLU A 593 1.97 13.48 27.39
C GLU A 593 0.94 14.58 27.65
N SER A 594 0.40 15.16 26.59
CA SER A 594 -0.70 16.10 26.68
C SER A 594 -1.70 15.87 25.55
N ALA A 595 -2.93 16.35 25.76
CA ALA A 595 -3.99 16.37 24.76
C ALA A 595 -4.76 17.69 24.90
N ALA A 596 -4.80 18.50 23.84
CA ALA A 596 -5.51 19.76 23.78
C ALA A 596 -6.90 19.59 23.16
N ILE A 597 -7.92 20.22 23.73
CA ILE A 597 -9.27 20.29 23.14
C ILE A 597 -9.82 21.71 23.21
N GLY A 598 -10.65 22.05 22.22
CA GLY A 598 -11.48 23.26 22.25
C GLY A 598 -12.67 23.10 23.18
N TYR A 599 -13.10 24.19 23.81
CA TYR A 599 -14.39 24.28 24.49
C TYR A 599 -15.05 25.64 24.20
N SER A 600 -16.39 25.68 24.17
CA SER A 600 -17.14 26.93 23.94
C SER A 600 -16.85 27.95 25.04
N HIS A 601 -16.46 29.18 24.67
CA HIS A 601 -16.11 30.24 25.61
C HIS A 601 -16.75 31.57 25.17
N ASP A 602 -17.66 32.09 26.01
CA ASP A 602 -18.56 33.22 25.73
C ASP A 602 -17.90 34.50 25.16
N ILE A 603 -16.65 34.78 25.52
CA ILE A 603 -15.88 35.96 25.09
C ILE A 603 -14.95 35.64 23.90
N LYS A 604 -14.30 34.47 23.93
CA LYS A 604 -13.23 34.10 22.99
C LYS A 604 -13.72 33.31 21.77
N GLY A 605 -15.00 32.96 21.73
CA GLY A 605 -15.54 31.95 20.81
C GLY A 605 -15.23 30.56 21.37
N GLU A 606 -13.96 30.17 21.33
CA GLU A 606 -13.46 28.97 21.98
C GLU A 606 -12.33 29.28 22.97
N GLY A 607 -12.20 28.43 23.99
CA GLY A 607 -11.05 28.34 24.88
C GLY A 607 -10.36 26.98 24.72
N VAL A 608 -9.18 26.84 25.33
CA VAL A 608 -8.37 25.61 25.28
C VAL A 608 -8.42 24.94 26.65
N TYR A 609 -8.76 23.64 26.69
CA TYR A 609 -8.38 22.76 27.78
C TYR A 609 -7.18 21.91 27.34
N VAL A 610 -6.21 21.72 28.22
CA VAL A 610 -5.12 20.76 28.02
C VAL A 610 -5.13 19.74 29.15
N PHE A 611 -5.33 18.47 28.80
CA PHE A 611 -5.13 17.35 29.71
C PHE A 611 -3.65 16.97 29.70
N VAL A 612 -3.08 16.73 30.88
CA VAL A 612 -1.64 16.51 31.05
C VAL A 612 -1.41 15.24 31.86
N VAL A 613 -0.60 14.33 31.33
CA VAL A 613 -0.06 13.17 32.05
C VAL A 613 1.36 13.49 32.48
N LEU A 614 1.67 13.38 33.76
CA LEU A 614 3.00 13.68 34.31
C LEU A 614 3.92 12.45 34.34
N LYS A 615 5.24 12.69 34.31
CA LYS A 615 6.26 11.65 34.54
C LYS A 615 6.21 11.19 36.00
N LYS A 616 6.39 9.89 36.27
CA LYS A 616 6.14 9.21 37.58
C LYS A 616 6.82 9.82 38.83
N ALA A 617 7.81 10.69 38.67
CA ALA A 617 8.56 11.30 39.76
C ALA A 617 7.97 12.63 40.28
N VAL A 618 6.84 13.10 39.73
CA VAL A 618 6.25 14.41 40.05
C VAL A 618 5.06 14.24 41.01
N MET A 619 5.16 14.84 42.20
CA MET A 619 4.06 14.95 43.16
C MET A 619 3.16 16.12 42.75
N VAL A 620 1.86 15.85 42.54
CA VAL A 620 0.85 16.89 42.34
C VAL A 620 0.34 17.34 43.70
N GLN A 621 0.34 18.65 43.96
CA GLN A 621 -0.52 19.23 44.99
C GLN A 621 -1.90 19.45 44.36
N GLU A 622 -2.90 18.75 44.89
CA GLU A 622 -4.30 18.92 44.47
C GLU A 622 -4.75 20.37 44.77
N ASP A 623 -5.55 20.94 43.87
CA ASP A 623 -6.02 22.32 43.83
C ASP A 623 -4.96 23.43 43.61
N VAL A 624 -4.53 23.58 42.34
CA VAL A 624 -4.02 24.87 41.83
C VAL A 624 -4.88 25.33 40.64
N GLN A 625 -5.88 26.17 40.90
CA GLN A 625 -6.43 27.04 39.87
C GLN A 625 -5.39 28.12 39.53
N LEU A 626 -4.56 27.85 38.52
CA LEU A 626 -3.59 28.82 38.00
C LEU A 626 -4.33 30.02 37.39
N SER A 627 -4.46 31.09 38.17
CA SER A 627 -4.89 32.39 37.66
C SER A 627 -3.86 32.93 36.66
N SER A 628 -4.34 33.70 35.67
CA SER A 628 -3.65 34.17 34.44
C SER A 628 -2.34 34.98 34.57
N SER A 629 -1.63 34.92 35.70
CA SER A 629 -0.42 35.69 35.99
C SER A 629 0.82 34.88 36.41
N GLU A 630 0.72 33.56 36.62
CA GLU A 630 1.85 32.75 37.11
C GLU A 630 2.58 31.97 36.00
N ARG A 631 3.91 31.92 36.09
CA ARG A 631 4.78 31.31 35.08
C ARG A 631 4.67 29.78 35.12
N TRP A 632 4.37 29.19 33.97
CA TRP A 632 4.23 27.74 33.77
C TRP A 632 5.49 26.90 34.08
N CYS A 633 6.67 27.52 34.18
CA CYS A 633 7.92 26.85 34.52
C CYS A 633 8.78 27.68 35.51
N PRO A 634 9.01 27.21 36.75
CA PRO A 634 10.03 27.77 37.63
C PRO A 634 11.43 27.24 37.24
N GLY A 635 12.12 27.89 36.31
CA GLY A 635 13.50 27.52 35.97
C GLY A 635 14.18 28.20 34.77
N ALA A 636 13.43 28.74 33.81
CA ALA A 636 14.03 29.34 32.61
C ALA A 636 14.63 30.74 32.90
N SER A 637 15.93 30.92 32.60
CA SER A 637 16.61 32.21 32.61
C SER A 637 16.51 32.91 31.24
N PRO A 638 16.48 34.26 31.18
CA PRO A 638 16.24 34.97 29.92
C PRO A 638 17.56 35.24 29.16
N SER A 639 17.77 34.57 28.03
CA SER A 639 18.96 34.82 27.18
C SER A 639 18.73 34.70 25.66
N THR A 640 17.55 35.06 25.14
CA THR A 640 17.42 35.54 23.74
C THR A 640 16.14 36.36 23.54
N PRO A 641 16.17 37.51 22.83
CA PRO A 641 14.99 38.33 22.60
C PRO A 641 14.31 38.00 21.26
N ALA A 642 13.19 37.27 21.30
CA ALA A 642 12.20 37.22 20.23
C ALA A 642 10.82 37.44 20.86
N GLN A 643 10.18 38.57 20.53
CA GLN A 643 8.92 39.00 21.14
C GLN A 643 7.70 38.43 20.41
N THR A 644 6.98 37.51 21.04
CA THR A 644 5.52 37.36 20.88
C THR A 644 4.93 36.78 22.16
N SER A 645 4.65 37.66 23.13
CA SER A 645 4.01 37.29 24.38
C SER A 645 2.49 37.18 24.21
N PHE A 646 1.99 35.97 23.98
CA PHE A 646 0.56 35.69 24.13
C PHE A 646 0.22 35.58 25.62
N ARG A 647 -0.71 36.42 26.09
CA ARG A 647 -1.39 36.27 27.38
C ARG A 647 -2.65 35.44 27.13
N TRP A 648 -2.80 34.34 27.87
CA TRP A 648 -3.97 33.46 27.82
C TRP A 648 -5.00 33.85 28.88
#